data_AF-A0A3B9KQK8-F1
#
_entry.id   AF-A0A3B9KQK8-F1
#
_cell.length_a   1.000
_cell.length_b   1.000
_cell.length_c   1.000
_cell.angle_alpha   90.00
_cell.angle_beta   90.00
_cell.angle_gamma   90.00
#
_symmetry.space_group_name_H-M   'P 1'
#
loop_
_entity.id
_entity.type
_entity.pdbx_description
1 polymer ?
#
loop_
_entity_poly.entity_id
_entity_poly.type
_entity_poly.pdbx_seq_one_letter_code
_entity_poly.pdbx_strand_id
1 'polypeptide(L)'
;MKKITRFITLITLLSASLLFSQDLSDIRIYVNPGHGGHDSDDRYIAATGFWESEGNLTKGLYLKTLLENMGATVGISRTTNYTSDDLPLSTISALANNFQADFFESIHSNGFNGELNYTLMLYRGWDPGVIGDNYNMTVTGALFPLAGEMAPIMGDEIYRAHRTTNKHVRGDWSFYSWTDSQGNRSGLGVLRGLNMPGTLSEGSFHDYVPESWRLQNLDYRREESWAIARSFVKLYDQPDFPFRNLSGIVRNPLETVPYFYINGTNDNKKPVNDITASLYQEGTLVETYTGDNKNNGFYLFDSLAPGTYTLIVEAEDFYPDTQEVVIGDAFYNHRDVYLVSSQPPVVLASTPTQDEPSHPAWNPIIIYFSHEMDTASVRENLSLDPAEDLIFSWNTELRILTLQAADDSLAFETLYTLTIGGNTLGSRGLNLDGNRDGIGGDDYTLTFITSAQDITPPSISSDDMYPRISAENIETDVVINLVFDEILADENIDTNHLKLQNYTDNYFVEVDIIHDIIGNRSVVSLAPVNELNPLSIYRTYVYQGGLKDLFGNYMYDRTRAYRFTTGYAYTSKETVDNFEVNFTKWHEPKYSGSTVGLVTGAVEQTTEKVLPILNSTQAMKLSYEFDETADAHLLRAYQDPQSFTFDN
;
A
#
# COMPACT_ATOMS: atom_id res chain seq x y z
N MET A 1 -42.99 29.67 -25.85
CA MET A 1 -42.12 30.09 -26.98
C MET A 1 -41.82 31.58 -26.87
N LYS A 2 -40.70 31.95 -26.24
CA LYS A 2 -40.14 33.31 -26.27
C LYS A 2 -38.70 33.19 -26.77
N LYS A 3 -38.43 33.80 -27.93
CA LYS A 3 -37.11 33.81 -28.57
C LYS A 3 -36.17 34.72 -27.76
N ILE A 4 -35.09 34.15 -27.23
CA ILE A 4 -33.97 34.90 -26.65
C ILE A 4 -32.92 35.05 -27.74
N THR A 5 -32.73 36.28 -28.20
CA THR A 5 -31.70 36.69 -29.15
C THR A 5 -30.35 36.67 -28.44
N ARG A 6 -29.47 35.72 -28.77
CA ARG A 6 -28.09 35.70 -28.29
C ARG A 6 -27.27 36.73 -29.07
N PHE A 7 -26.77 37.74 -28.37
CA PHE A 7 -25.68 38.60 -28.86
C PHE A 7 -24.39 37.77 -28.83
N ILE A 8 -23.77 37.57 -29.98
CA ILE A 8 -22.43 37.00 -30.11
C ILE A 8 -21.46 38.18 -30.00
N THR A 9 -20.80 38.32 -28.85
CA THR A 9 -19.64 39.20 -28.70
C THR A 9 -18.43 38.44 -29.25
N LEU A 10 -17.95 38.87 -30.41
CA LEU A 10 -16.72 38.37 -31.04
C LEU A 10 -15.53 38.90 -30.23
N ILE A 11 -15.03 38.12 -29.27
CA ILE A 11 -13.74 38.38 -28.61
C ILE A 11 -12.65 38.04 -29.63
N THR A 12 -11.95 39.07 -30.08
CA THR A 12 -10.73 38.94 -30.88
C THR A 12 -9.61 38.52 -29.93
N LEU A 13 -9.20 37.25 -29.97
CA LEU A 13 -7.94 36.81 -29.37
C LEU A 13 -6.79 37.50 -30.12
N LEU A 14 -6.22 38.55 -29.53
CA LEU A 14 -4.84 38.91 -29.82
C LEU A 14 -3.96 37.89 -29.10
N SER A 15 -3.46 36.89 -29.83
CA SER A 15 -2.34 36.07 -29.38
C SER A 15 -1.10 36.97 -29.31
N ALA A 16 -0.85 37.56 -28.13
CA ALA A 16 0.43 38.17 -27.85
C ALA A 16 1.48 37.04 -27.81
N SER A 17 2.25 36.91 -28.88
CA SER A 17 3.49 36.14 -28.87
C SER A 17 4.39 36.72 -27.79
N LEU A 18 4.63 35.98 -26.71
CA LEU A 18 5.63 36.30 -25.70
C LEU A 18 6.98 36.39 -26.43
N LEU A 19 7.52 37.60 -26.58
CA LEU A 19 8.88 37.80 -27.04
C LEU A 19 9.79 37.53 -25.85
N PHE A 20 10.50 36.40 -25.89
CA PHE A 20 11.54 36.09 -24.93
C PHE A 20 12.74 37.00 -25.16
N SER A 21 13.34 37.52 -24.07
CA SER A 21 14.57 38.32 -24.14
C SER A 21 15.83 37.46 -24.29
N GLN A 22 15.70 36.14 -24.14
CA GLN A 22 16.75 35.16 -24.33
C GLN A 22 17.06 35.01 -25.82
N ASP A 23 18.34 34.94 -26.17
CA ASP A 23 18.79 34.71 -27.54
C ASP A 23 19.73 33.51 -27.59
N LEU A 24 19.21 32.39 -28.09
CA LEU A 24 19.94 31.15 -28.33
C LEU A 24 20.13 30.89 -29.83
N SER A 25 20.03 31.90 -30.71
CA SER A 25 20.01 31.74 -32.17
C SER A 25 21.18 30.93 -32.75
N ASP A 26 22.35 31.04 -32.11
CA ASP A 26 23.59 30.41 -32.56
C ASP A 26 23.85 29.05 -31.90
N ILE A 27 22.91 28.55 -31.09
CA ILE A 27 23.07 27.31 -30.32
C ILE A 27 22.22 26.19 -30.94
N ARG A 28 22.87 25.04 -31.17
CA ARG A 28 22.24 23.80 -31.64
C ARG A 28 22.11 22.81 -30.48
N ILE A 29 20.89 22.49 -30.10
CA ILE A 29 20.60 21.55 -29.02
C ILE A 29 19.96 20.30 -29.60
N TYR A 30 20.43 19.12 -29.21
CA TYR A 30 19.81 17.86 -29.61
C TYR A 30 19.16 17.19 -28.40
N VAL A 31 17.84 17.03 -28.45
CA VAL A 31 17.04 16.42 -27.39
C VAL A 31 16.76 14.96 -27.72
N ASN A 32 16.94 14.08 -26.74
CA ASN A 32 16.59 12.68 -26.85
C ASN A 32 15.57 12.30 -25.78
N PRO A 33 14.29 12.17 -26.13
CA PRO A 33 13.35 11.44 -25.29
C PRO A 33 13.73 9.96 -25.22
N GLY A 34 14.11 9.48 -24.04
CA GLY A 34 14.51 8.09 -23.84
C GLY A 34 13.40 7.08 -24.16
N HIS A 35 13.80 5.84 -24.52
CA HIS A 35 12.92 4.71 -24.86
C HIS A 35 11.98 4.94 -26.05
N GLY A 36 11.10 3.97 -26.35
CA GLY A 36 9.99 4.11 -27.28
C GLY A 36 9.08 2.88 -27.33
N GLY A 37 7.82 3.06 -27.74
CA GLY A 37 7.05 1.96 -28.33
C GLY A 37 6.22 1.05 -27.43
N HIS A 38 6.14 1.31 -26.11
CA HIS A 38 5.34 0.52 -25.16
C HIS A 38 5.61 -1.00 -25.23
N ASP A 39 6.86 -1.37 -25.48
CA ASP A 39 7.29 -2.77 -25.55
C ASP A 39 7.96 -3.21 -24.23
N SER A 40 8.56 -4.39 -24.21
CA SER A 40 9.16 -4.98 -23.00
C SER A 40 10.36 -4.20 -22.46
N ASP A 41 10.97 -3.35 -23.28
CA ASP A 41 12.16 -2.57 -22.91
C ASP A 41 11.77 -1.17 -22.37
N ASP A 42 10.48 -0.85 -22.39
CA ASP A 42 9.87 0.35 -21.80
C ASP A 42 9.33 0.09 -20.38
N ARG A 43 9.24 1.15 -19.56
CA ARG A 43 8.91 1.05 -18.13
C ARG A 43 7.45 1.36 -17.88
N TYR A 44 6.63 0.31 -17.93
CA TYR A 44 5.20 0.39 -17.59
C TYR A 44 4.95 0.25 -16.08
N ILE A 45 4.15 1.18 -15.55
CA ILE A 45 3.70 1.16 -14.16
C ILE A 45 2.24 0.78 -14.11
N ALA A 46 2.00 -0.50 -13.78
CA ALA A 46 0.65 -1.07 -13.74
C ALA A 46 -0.29 -0.30 -12.80
N ALA A 47 0.21 0.25 -11.70
CA ALA A 47 -0.61 0.95 -10.72
C ALA A 47 -1.25 2.22 -11.28
N THR A 48 -0.59 2.91 -12.21
CA THR A 48 -0.98 4.24 -12.70
C THR A 48 -1.24 4.28 -14.20
N GLY A 49 -0.85 3.25 -14.94
CA GLY A 49 -0.88 3.22 -16.40
C GLY A 49 0.24 4.06 -17.04
N PHE A 50 1.27 4.45 -16.30
CA PHE A 50 2.35 5.33 -16.79
C PHE A 50 3.37 4.54 -17.61
N TRP A 51 3.84 5.13 -18.71
CA TRP A 51 4.96 4.65 -19.49
C TRP A 51 6.06 5.70 -19.48
N GLU A 52 7.28 5.30 -19.15
CA GLU A 52 8.44 6.19 -19.18
C GLU A 52 8.61 6.87 -20.55
N SER A 53 8.51 6.11 -21.64
CA SER A 53 8.66 6.66 -22.99
C SER A 53 7.66 7.77 -23.33
N GLU A 54 6.42 7.71 -22.84
CA GLU A 54 5.39 8.76 -23.01
C GLU A 54 5.74 9.99 -22.19
N GLY A 55 6.17 9.78 -20.94
CA GLY A 55 6.69 10.84 -20.08
C GLY A 55 7.83 11.60 -20.76
N ASN A 56 8.85 10.87 -21.21
CA ASN A 56 10.03 11.42 -21.84
C ASN A 56 9.68 12.15 -23.15
N LEU A 57 8.82 11.56 -24.00
CA LEU A 57 8.42 12.16 -25.28
C LEU A 57 7.75 13.51 -25.09
N THR A 58 6.74 13.55 -24.21
CA THR A 58 5.95 14.75 -23.99
C THR A 58 6.82 15.87 -23.40
N LYS A 59 7.70 15.57 -22.43
CA LYS A 59 8.71 16.51 -21.92
C LYS A 59 9.61 17.03 -23.05
N GLY A 60 10.18 16.14 -23.85
CA GLY A 60 11.08 16.51 -24.94
C GLY A 60 10.44 17.38 -26.03
N LEU A 61 9.17 17.12 -26.36
CA LEU A 61 8.41 17.94 -27.31
C LEU A 61 8.16 19.35 -26.77
N TYR A 62 7.77 19.48 -25.49
CA TYR A 62 7.62 20.79 -24.85
C TYR A 62 8.96 21.53 -24.76
N LEU A 63 10.02 20.86 -24.32
CA LEU A 63 11.37 21.43 -24.26
C LEU A 63 11.82 21.96 -25.62
N LYS A 64 11.60 21.18 -26.69
CA LYS A 64 11.92 21.60 -28.05
C LYS A 64 11.23 22.93 -28.39
N THR A 65 9.92 23.04 -28.13
CA THR A 65 9.18 24.27 -28.38
C THR A 65 9.72 25.46 -27.57
N LEU A 66 10.04 25.25 -26.29
CA LEU A 66 10.59 26.31 -25.44
C LEU A 66 11.93 26.83 -25.99
N LEU A 67 12.85 25.93 -26.31
CA LEU A 67 14.17 26.27 -26.84
C LEU A 67 14.11 26.94 -28.22
N GLU A 68 13.23 26.48 -29.11
CA GLU A 68 13.01 27.12 -30.42
C GLU A 68 12.43 28.52 -30.29
N ASN A 69 11.53 28.75 -29.32
CA ASN A 69 11.00 30.09 -29.04
C ASN A 69 12.08 31.05 -28.50
N MET A 70 13.15 30.53 -27.91
CA MET A 70 14.34 31.29 -27.50
C MET A 70 15.38 31.42 -28.64
N GLY A 71 15.08 30.92 -29.83
CA GLY A 71 15.93 31.02 -31.02
C GLY A 71 16.83 29.82 -31.30
N ALA A 72 16.95 28.86 -30.39
CA ALA A 72 17.83 27.70 -30.58
C ALA A 72 17.43 26.86 -31.80
N THR A 73 18.42 26.29 -32.49
CA THR A 73 18.17 25.27 -33.51
C THR A 73 18.09 23.90 -32.84
N VAL A 74 16.89 23.31 -32.75
CA VAL A 74 16.67 22.10 -31.95
C VAL A 74 16.43 20.86 -32.80
N GLY A 75 17.28 19.84 -32.62
CA GLY A 75 17.05 18.49 -33.11
C GLY A 75 16.37 17.62 -32.05
N ILE A 76 15.58 16.63 -32.46
CA ILE A 76 14.98 15.66 -31.54
C ILE A 76 15.06 14.25 -32.13
N SER A 77 15.35 13.24 -31.31
CA SER A 77 15.52 11.86 -31.80
C SER A 77 14.23 11.19 -32.26
N ARG A 78 13.08 11.60 -31.71
CA ARG A 78 11.75 11.08 -32.04
C ARG A 78 10.65 12.09 -31.70
N THR A 79 9.53 12.02 -32.41
CA THR A 79 8.32 12.84 -32.18
C THR A 79 7.06 12.01 -32.00
N THR A 80 7.20 10.69 -32.06
CA THR A 80 6.14 9.68 -31.88
C THR A 80 6.64 8.60 -30.91
N ASN A 81 5.74 7.68 -30.53
CA ASN A 81 6.03 6.62 -29.57
C ASN A 81 5.69 5.21 -30.09
N TYR A 82 6.12 4.90 -31.31
CA TYR A 82 6.03 3.55 -31.89
C TYR A 82 7.27 2.71 -31.54
N THR A 83 7.18 1.39 -31.63
CA THR A 83 8.34 0.48 -31.48
C THR A 83 9.51 0.85 -32.41
N SER A 84 9.23 1.39 -33.59
CA SER A 84 10.29 1.86 -34.51
C SER A 84 11.01 3.12 -34.03
N ASP A 85 10.45 3.83 -33.05
CA ASP A 85 11.03 5.04 -32.48
C ASP A 85 12.00 4.74 -31.32
N ASP A 86 12.03 3.49 -30.82
CA ASP A 86 13.06 3.04 -29.87
C ASP A 86 14.38 2.75 -30.60
N LEU A 87 15.12 3.83 -30.87
CA LEU A 87 16.33 3.79 -31.67
C LEU A 87 17.51 3.20 -30.87
N PRO A 88 18.41 2.42 -31.50
CA PRO A 88 19.64 1.99 -30.86
C PRO A 88 20.45 3.18 -30.32
N LEU A 89 21.02 3.05 -29.12
CA LEU A 89 21.73 4.14 -28.44
C LEU A 89 22.89 4.75 -29.27
N SER A 90 23.59 3.91 -30.06
CA SER A 90 24.63 4.37 -31.00
C SER A 90 24.07 5.18 -32.17
N THR A 91 22.85 4.89 -32.62
CA THR A 91 22.15 5.67 -33.64
C THR A 91 21.80 7.05 -33.10
N ILE A 92 21.31 7.15 -31.87
CA ILE A 92 20.96 8.43 -31.23
C ILE A 92 22.18 9.35 -31.13
N SER A 93 23.30 8.83 -30.62
CA SER A 93 24.55 9.61 -30.56
C SER A 93 25.07 10.01 -31.94
N ALA A 94 24.95 9.13 -32.95
CA ALA A 94 25.31 9.49 -34.34
C ALA A 94 24.39 10.59 -34.91
N LEU A 95 23.09 10.57 -34.61
CA LEU A 95 22.17 11.63 -35.04
C LEU A 95 22.54 12.98 -34.42
N ALA A 96 22.87 13.02 -33.12
CA ALA A 96 23.34 14.23 -32.45
C ALA A 96 24.65 14.77 -33.07
N ASN A 97 25.61 13.88 -33.33
CA ASN A 97 26.88 14.23 -33.98
C ASN A 97 26.67 14.78 -35.40
N ASN A 98 25.80 14.14 -36.20
CA ASN A 98 25.49 14.56 -37.57
C ASN A 98 24.69 15.86 -37.60
N PHE A 99 23.87 16.10 -36.58
CA PHE A 99 23.23 17.37 -36.35
C PHE A 99 24.22 18.46 -35.91
N GLN A 100 25.46 18.11 -35.58
CA GLN A 100 26.46 19.05 -35.07
C GLN A 100 25.94 19.85 -33.88
N ALA A 101 25.28 19.16 -32.94
CA ALA A 101 24.83 19.79 -31.71
C ALA A 101 25.99 20.38 -30.92
N ASP A 102 25.77 21.55 -30.35
CA ASP A 102 26.63 22.16 -29.34
C ASP A 102 26.39 21.51 -27.97
N PHE A 103 25.18 21.01 -27.74
CA PHE A 103 24.82 20.29 -26.53
C PHE A 103 23.77 19.19 -26.79
N PHE A 104 23.91 18.05 -26.12
CA PHE A 104 22.97 16.93 -26.14
C PHE A 104 22.28 16.74 -24.78
N GLU A 105 20.96 16.60 -24.76
CA GLU A 105 20.20 16.28 -23.53
C GLU A 105 19.30 15.06 -23.74
N SER A 106 19.48 14.03 -22.92
CA SER A 106 18.64 12.84 -22.89
C SER A 106 17.71 12.87 -21.66
N ILE A 107 16.41 12.75 -21.89
CA ILE A 107 15.38 12.89 -20.85
C ILE A 107 14.83 11.52 -20.48
N HIS A 108 14.86 11.22 -19.19
CA HIS A 108 14.46 9.95 -18.58
C HIS A 108 13.70 10.13 -17.25
N SER A 109 13.16 9.03 -16.74
CA SER A 109 12.69 8.91 -15.36
C SER A 109 13.20 7.59 -14.77
N ASN A 110 13.46 7.58 -13.47
CA ASN A 110 14.20 6.50 -12.84
C ASN A 110 13.27 5.45 -12.22
N GLY A 111 13.85 4.31 -11.84
CA GLY A 111 13.17 3.29 -11.06
C GLY A 111 14.12 2.58 -10.11
N PHE A 112 13.70 2.43 -8.86
CA PHE A 112 14.34 1.58 -7.87
C PHE A 112 13.28 1.20 -6.84
N ASN A 113 12.78 -0.04 -6.95
CA ASN A 113 11.83 -0.73 -6.06
C ASN A 113 10.55 0.03 -5.63
N GLY A 114 10.25 1.18 -6.21
CA GLY A 114 9.12 2.03 -5.85
C GLY A 114 9.25 2.77 -4.51
N GLU A 115 10.44 2.81 -3.88
CA GLU A 115 10.61 3.41 -2.54
C GLU A 115 11.46 4.70 -2.54
N LEU A 116 12.00 5.11 -3.69
CA LEU A 116 12.85 6.29 -3.82
C LEU A 116 12.22 7.33 -4.74
N ASN A 117 12.54 8.61 -4.51
CA ASN A 117 12.17 9.69 -5.43
C ASN A 117 13.15 10.86 -5.33
N TYR A 118 14.26 10.80 -6.05
CA TYR A 118 15.23 11.91 -6.15
C TYR A 118 15.49 12.27 -7.62
N THR A 119 16.00 13.48 -7.85
CA THR A 119 16.48 13.90 -9.18
C THR A 119 17.91 13.41 -9.38
N LEU A 120 18.25 12.86 -10.54
CA LEU A 120 19.60 12.42 -10.86
C LEU A 120 20.04 12.95 -12.22
N MET A 121 21.21 13.58 -12.25
CA MET A 121 21.86 14.02 -13.48
C MET A 121 23.11 13.19 -13.73
N LEU A 122 23.25 12.70 -14.96
CA LEU A 122 24.38 11.92 -15.41
C LEU A 122 25.10 12.64 -16.55
N TYR A 123 26.42 12.58 -16.54
CA TYR A 123 27.27 13.01 -17.66
C TYR A 123 28.35 11.96 -17.92
N ARG A 124 28.98 12.02 -19.10
CA ARG A 124 30.09 11.12 -19.41
C ARG A 124 31.35 11.51 -18.65
N GLY A 125 31.87 10.65 -17.77
CA GLY A 125 33.04 10.96 -16.96
C GLY A 125 33.05 10.34 -15.57
N TRP A 126 33.93 10.84 -14.71
CA TRP A 126 33.97 10.50 -13.28
C TRP A 126 33.10 11.46 -12.45
N ASP A 127 32.77 11.07 -11.22
CA ASP A 127 32.06 11.95 -10.29
C ASP A 127 32.77 13.30 -10.11
N PRO A 128 32.05 14.38 -9.73
CA PRO A 128 32.63 15.71 -9.61
C PRO A 128 33.90 15.72 -8.76
N GLY A 129 35.01 16.21 -9.32
CA GLY A 129 36.31 16.29 -8.65
C GLY A 129 37.12 14.99 -8.61
N VAL A 130 36.59 13.86 -9.08
CA VAL A 130 37.30 12.58 -9.15
C VAL A 130 38.18 12.54 -10.40
N ILE A 131 39.43 12.10 -10.23
CA ILE A 131 40.41 11.90 -11.30
C ILE A 131 40.57 10.40 -11.56
N GLY A 132 40.51 9.98 -12.83
CA GLY A 132 40.77 8.59 -13.20
C GLY A 132 41.11 8.42 -14.68
N ASP A 133 41.79 7.31 -14.97
CA ASP A 133 42.13 6.92 -16.35
C ASP A 133 41.05 6.04 -16.95
N ASN A 134 40.59 6.37 -18.16
CA ASN A 134 39.65 5.57 -18.93
C ASN A 134 39.84 5.83 -20.43
N TYR A 135 39.69 4.82 -21.29
CA TYR A 135 39.91 4.96 -22.74
C TYR A 135 41.27 5.61 -23.12
N ASN A 136 42.33 5.29 -22.36
CA ASN A 136 43.67 5.89 -22.49
C ASN A 136 43.71 7.41 -22.32
N MET A 137 42.75 7.97 -21.58
CA MET A 137 42.66 9.40 -21.24
C MET A 137 42.58 9.55 -19.72
N THR A 138 43.28 10.55 -19.17
CA THR A 138 43.07 10.98 -17.78
C THR A 138 42.01 12.07 -17.76
N VAL A 139 40.92 11.84 -17.04
CA VAL A 139 39.78 12.77 -16.95
C VAL A 139 39.55 13.15 -15.49
N THR A 140 39.21 14.42 -15.24
CA THR A 140 38.77 14.91 -13.92
C THR A 140 37.32 15.33 -14.01
N GLY A 141 36.42 14.67 -13.30
CA GLY A 141 34.97 14.91 -13.42
C GLY A 141 34.46 14.55 -14.82
N ALA A 142 33.73 15.48 -15.45
CA ALA A 142 33.16 15.29 -16.79
C ALA A 142 34.23 15.25 -17.88
N LEU A 143 34.07 14.32 -18.84
CA LEU A 143 34.89 14.25 -20.06
C LEU A 143 34.77 15.54 -20.89
N PHE A 144 33.55 16.09 -20.95
CA PHE A 144 33.26 17.38 -21.54
C PHE A 144 32.98 18.39 -20.41
N PRO A 145 33.84 19.41 -20.20
CA PRO A 145 33.68 20.34 -19.08
C PRO A 145 32.29 21.00 -19.01
N LEU A 146 31.73 21.41 -20.15
CA LEU A 146 30.42 22.04 -20.22
C LEU A 146 29.28 21.11 -19.74
N ALA A 147 29.40 19.79 -19.90
CA ALA A 147 28.44 18.84 -19.34
C ALA A 147 28.55 18.78 -17.80
N GLY A 148 29.76 18.91 -17.26
CA GLY A 148 30.01 19.04 -15.83
C GLY A 148 29.50 20.35 -15.22
N GLU A 149 29.39 21.42 -16.01
CA GLU A 149 28.76 22.69 -15.63
C GLU A 149 27.23 22.59 -15.71
N MET A 150 26.70 21.99 -16.78
CA MET A 150 25.25 21.85 -16.99
C MET A 150 24.59 20.93 -15.97
N ALA A 151 25.17 19.76 -15.68
CA ALA A 151 24.54 18.76 -14.83
C ALA A 151 24.12 19.28 -13.44
N PRO A 152 24.94 20.03 -12.67
CA PRO A 152 24.49 20.62 -11.42
C PRO A 152 23.46 21.74 -11.61
N ILE A 153 23.56 22.55 -12.66
CA ILE A 153 22.54 23.58 -12.96
C ILE A 153 21.18 22.90 -13.20
N MET A 154 21.16 21.88 -14.06
CA MET A 154 19.92 21.20 -14.43
C MET A 154 19.34 20.36 -13.29
N GLY A 155 20.19 19.68 -12.53
CA GLY A 155 19.75 18.95 -11.33
C GLY A 155 19.13 19.89 -10.29
N ASP A 156 19.66 21.11 -10.14
CA ASP A 156 19.10 22.13 -9.26
C ASP A 156 17.74 22.64 -9.73
N GLU A 157 17.57 22.89 -11.02
CA GLU A 157 16.32 23.39 -11.58
C GLU A 157 15.22 22.33 -11.54
N ILE A 158 15.52 21.09 -11.93
CA ILE A 158 14.54 19.99 -11.89
C ILE A 158 14.14 19.71 -10.43
N TYR A 159 15.09 19.67 -9.50
CA TYR A 159 14.80 19.49 -8.08
C TYR A 159 13.88 20.58 -7.51
N ARG A 160 13.98 21.82 -8.00
CA ARG A 160 13.11 22.93 -7.57
C ARG A 160 11.73 22.88 -8.21
N ALA A 161 11.62 22.34 -9.42
CA ALA A 161 10.35 22.13 -10.10
C ALA A 161 9.58 20.95 -9.51
N HIS A 162 10.26 19.83 -9.26
CA HIS A 162 9.66 18.58 -8.86
C HIS A 162 9.41 18.44 -7.34
N ARG A 163 8.69 17.38 -6.98
CA ARG A 163 8.48 16.93 -5.59
C ARG A 163 9.45 15.82 -5.18
N THR A 164 10.70 15.91 -5.64
CA THR A 164 11.77 14.97 -5.30
C THR A 164 12.39 15.28 -3.94
N THR A 165 12.92 14.25 -3.29
CA THR A 165 13.45 14.30 -1.92
C THR A 165 14.90 14.78 -1.85
N ASN A 166 15.67 14.59 -2.93
CA ASN A 166 17.06 14.98 -3.04
C ASN A 166 17.44 15.17 -4.52
N LYS A 167 18.68 15.60 -4.77
CA LYS A 167 19.29 15.65 -6.10
C LYS A 167 20.72 15.11 -6.09
N HIS A 168 21.12 14.45 -7.17
CA HIS A 168 22.45 13.89 -7.34
C HIS A 168 23.02 14.22 -8.72
N VAL A 169 24.32 14.48 -8.78
CA VAL A 169 25.08 14.66 -10.02
C VAL A 169 26.20 13.64 -10.03
N ARG A 170 26.25 12.79 -11.04
CA ARG A 170 27.18 11.66 -11.10
C ARG A 170 27.83 11.54 -12.48
N GLY A 171 29.09 11.10 -12.50
CA GLY A 171 29.74 10.69 -13.74
C GLY A 171 29.40 9.23 -14.05
N ASP A 172 29.02 8.94 -15.30
CA ASP A 172 28.56 7.61 -15.71
C ASP A 172 29.61 6.49 -15.50
N TRP A 173 30.91 6.81 -15.50
CA TRP A 173 32.00 5.86 -15.20
C TRP A 173 32.15 5.56 -13.71
N SER A 174 31.72 6.48 -12.84
CA SER A 174 31.66 6.26 -11.39
C SER A 174 30.36 5.61 -10.97
N PHE A 175 29.27 5.94 -11.65
CA PHE A 175 27.94 5.44 -11.34
C PHE A 175 27.78 3.97 -11.74
N TYR A 176 28.21 3.60 -12.96
CA TYR A 176 28.09 2.24 -13.47
C TYR A 176 29.43 1.49 -13.40
N SER A 177 29.37 0.23 -12.93
CA SER A 177 30.53 -0.65 -12.89
C SER A 177 30.83 -1.34 -14.23
N TRP A 178 30.05 -1.07 -15.28
CA TRP A 178 30.14 -1.76 -16.57
C TRP A 178 31.46 -1.49 -17.28
N THR A 179 32.05 -2.55 -17.84
CA THR A 179 33.29 -2.46 -18.62
C THR A 179 33.15 -3.04 -20.01
N ASP A 180 33.87 -2.48 -20.98
CA ASP A 180 34.03 -3.10 -22.30
C ASP A 180 35.06 -4.25 -22.28
N SER A 181 35.32 -4.86 -23.44
CA SER A 181 36.24 -6.00 -23.56
C SER A 181 37.71 -5.65 -23.33
N GLN A 182 38.04 -4.36 -23.23
CA GLN A 182 39.37 -3.85 -22.89
C GLN A 182 39.46 -3.42 -21.42
N GLY A 183 38.39 -3.58 -20.64
CA GLY A 183 38.34 -3.20 -19.23
C GLY A 183 38.07 -1.71 -18.97
N ASN A 184 37.77 -0.91 -20.01
CA ASN A 184 37.40 0.49 -19.83
C ASN A 184 35.99 0.59 -19.26
N ARG A 185 35.73 1.58 -18.38
CA ARG A 185 34.37 1.90 -17.92
C ARG A 185 33.54 2.37 -19.10
N SER A 186 32.55 1.57 -19.51
CA SER A 186 31.81 1.81 -20.74
C SER A 186 30.78 2.94 -20.59
N GLY A 187 30.21 3.08 -19.39
CA GLY A 187 29.19 4.09 -19.08
C GLY A 187 27.93 3.96 -19.93
N LEU A 188 27.13 5.02 -19.99
CA LEU A 188 25.85 5.05 -20.69
C LEU A 188 26.05 4.99 -22.21
N GLY A 189 25.31 4.11 -22.89
CA GLY A 189 25.42 3.92 -24.33
C GLY A 189 25.07 5.17 -25.14
N VAL A 190 24.06 5.93 -24.71
CA VAL A 190 23.60 7.14 -25.40
C VAL A 190 24.64 8.27 -25.35
N LEU A 191 25.42 8.35 -24.27
CA LEU A 191 26.49 9.35 -24.12
C LEU A 191 27.82 8.88 -24.72
N ARG A 192 28.02 7.57 -24.90
CA ARG A 192 29.31 6.96 -25.27
C ARG A 192 29.86 7.44 -26.61
N GLY A 193 28.99 7.66 -27.58
CA GLY A 193 29.35 8.03 -28.95
C GLY A 193 29.38 9.53 -29.23
N LEU A 194 29.06 10.37 -28.25
CA LEU A 194 28.98 11.82 -28.45
C LEU A 194 30.37 12.43 -28.64
N ASN A 195 30.48 13.38 -29.58
CA ASN A 195 31.68 14.20 -29.76
C ASN A 195 31.52 15.64 -29.22
N MET A 196 30.39 15.91 -28.56
CA MET A 196 30.03 17.16 -27.91
C MET A 196 29.61 16.91 -26.44
N PRO A 197 29.49 17.96 -25.61
CA PRO A 197 28.92 17.86 -24.26
C PRO A 197 27.50 17.30 -24.27
N GLY A 198 27.18 16.42 -23.32
CA GLY A 198 25.81 16.00 -23.11
C GLY A 198 25.53 15.43 -21.73
N THR A 199 24.26 15.53 -21.34
CA THR A 199 23.72 15.07 -20.06
C THR A 199 22.55 14.12 -20.27
N LEU A 200 22.26 13.34 -19.23
CA LEU A 200 21.04 12.56 -19.11
C LEU A 200 20.36 12.96 -17.79
N SER A 201 19.11 13.41 -17.87
CA SER A 201 18.25 13.73 -16.74
C SER A 201 17.35 12.55 -16.38
N GLU A 202 17.45 12.10 -15.13
CA GLU A 202 16.49 11.24 -14.47
C GLU A 202 15.67 12.13 -13.53
N GLY A 203 14.58 12.70 -14.05
CA GLY A 203 13.91 13.83 -13.39
C GLY A 203 13.27 13.48 -12.04
N SER A 204 12.72 12.27 -11.95
CA SER A 204 12.09 11.68 -10.77
C SER A 204 11.89 10.17 -10.97
N PHE A 205 11.29 9.47 -10.00
CA PHE A 205 11.12 8.02 -10.04
C PHE A 205 9.72 7.62 -10.51
N HIS A 206 9.62 6.95 -11.65
CA HIS A 206 8.34 6.53 -12.21
C HIS A 206 7.68 5.38 -11.45
N ASP A 207 8.47 4.54 -10.75
CA ASP A 207 7.97 3.40 -9.97
C ASP A 207 7.53 3.77 -8.55
N TYR A 208 7.85 4.99 -8.08
CA TYR A 208 7.26 5.56 -6.89
C TYR A 208 5.84 6.03 -7.19
N VAL A 209 4.83 5.27 -6.75
CA VAL A 209 3.42 5.43 -7.13
C VAL A 209 2.89 6.87 -7.01
N PRO A 210 3.13 7.63 -5.93
CA PRO A 210 2.71 9.03 -5.86
C PRO A 210 3.30 9.91 -6.96
N GLU A 211 4.58 9.72 -7.32
CA GLU A 211 5.22 10.46 -8.41
C GLU A 211 4.73 9.99 -9.77
N SER A 212 4.50 8.68 -9.94
CA SER A 212 3.91 8.10 -11.14
C SER A 212 2.55 8.73 -11.49
N TRP A 213 1.71 9.00 -10.48
CA TRP A 213 0.46 9.75 -10.67
C TRP A 213 0.72 11.19 -11.12
N ARG A 214 1.67 11.92 -10.51
CA ARG A 214 2.04 13.28 -10.98
C ARG A 214 2.55 13.27 -12.41
N LEU A 215 3.35 12.26 -12.75
CA LEU A 215 3.85 12.05 -14.10
C LEU A 215 2.72 11.68 -15.08
N GLN A 216 1.49 11.36 -14.68
CA GLN A 216 0.35 11.29 -15.61
C GLN A 216 -0.14 12.68 -16.07
N ASN A 217 0.12 13.74 -15.29
CA ASN A 217 -0.29 15.10 -15.62
C ASN A 217 0.68 15.73 -16.64
N LEU A 218 0.14 16.24 -17.76
CA LEU A 218 0.97 16.85 -18.82
C LEU A 218 1.60 18.19 -18.40
N ASP A 219 0.97 18.93 -17.49
CA ASP A 219 1.51 20.20 -17.01
C ASP A 219 2.65 19.97 -15.99
N TYR A 220 2.60 18.90 -15.20
CA TYR A 220 3.74 18.48 -14.36
C TYR A 220 4.97 18.15 -15.22
N ARG A 221 4.77 17.42 -16.33
CA ARG A 221 5.83 17.17 -17.33
C ARG A 221 6.32 18.46 -18.00
N ARG A 222 5.42 19.42 -18.24
CA ARG A 222 5.77 20.74 -18.78
C ARG A 222 6.63 21.52 -17.79
N GLU A 223 6.37 21.42 -16.48
CA GLU A 223 7.18 22.06 -15.45
C GLU A 223 8.64 21.57 -15.45
N GLU A 224 8.88 20.27 -15.65
CA GLU A 224 10.22 19.73 -15.86
C GLU A 224 10.87 20.27 -17.14
N SER A 225 10.10 20.41 -18.20
CA SER A 225 10.57 20.96 -19.48
C SER A 225 11.02 22.42 -19.32
N TRP A 226 10.31 23.20 -18.49
CA TRP A 226 10.73 24.53 -18.07
C TRP A 226 12.06 24.49 -17.30
N ALA A 227 12.26 23.52 -16.41
CA ALA A 227 13.50 23.37 -15.65
C ALA A 227 14.69 23.08 -16.55
N ILE A 228 14.54 22.18 -17.52
CA ILE A 228 15.58 21.87 -18.50
C ILE A 228 15.85 23.10 -19.37
N ALA A 229 14.82 23.79 -19.88
CA ALA A 229 15.00 25.00 -20.70
C ALA A 229 15.72 26.13 -19.94
N ARG A 230 15.31 26.39 -18.69
CA ARG A 230 15.94 27.39 -17.83
C ARG A 230 17.39 27.06 -17.48
N SER A 231 17.76 25.78 -17.51
CA SER A 231 19.15 25.36 -17.32
C SER A 231 20.05 25.80 -18.47
N PHE A 232 19.56 25.77 -19.72
CA PHE A 232 20.25 26.33 -20.88
C PHE A 232 20.36 27.86 -20.81
N VAL A 233 19.30 28.55 -20.36
CA VAL A 233 19.34 30.00 -20.12
C VAL A 233 20.47 30.35 -19.15
N LYS A 234 20.60 29.59 -18.05
CA LYS A 234 21.66 29.78 -17.06
C LYS A 234 23.06 29.42 -17.57
N LEU A 235 23.18 28.32 -18.30
CA LEU A 235 24.46 27.87 -18.84
C LEU A 235 25.05 28.91 -19.82
N TYR A 236 24.20 29.50 -20.66
CA TYR A 236 24.61 30.48 -21.68
C TYR A 236 24.48 31.95 -21.21
N ASP A 237 24.39 32.17 -19.90
CA ASP A 237 24.32 33.50 -19.26
C ASP A 237 23.28 34.44 -19.92
N GLN A 238 22.14 33.87 -20.30
CA GLN A 238 21.03 34.63 -20.86
C GLN A 238 20.22 35.30 -19.74
N PRO A 239 19.53 36.43 -20.01
CA PRO A 239 18.64 37.04 -19.03
C PRO A 239 17.63 36.02 -18.50
N ASP A 240 17.29 36.07 -17.21
CA ASP A 240 16.24 35.20 -16.67
C ASP A 240 14.85 35.62 -17.18
N PHE A 241 13.86 34.74 -17.04
CA PHE A 241 12.50 35.03 -17.47
C PHE A 241 11.85 36.12 -16.59
N PRO A 242 10.98 36.99 -17.16
CA PRO A 242 10.28 38.02 -16.39
C PRO A 242 9.08 37.49 -15.60
N PHE A 243 8.70 36.23 -15.80
CA PHE A 243 7.60 35.54 -15.13
C PHE A 243 8.10 34.39 -14.26
N ARG A 244 7.19 33.80 -13.49
CA ARG A 244 7.41 32.77 -12.49
C ARG A 244 6.33 31.70 -12.61
N ASN A 245 6.68 30.49 -12.19
CA ASN A 245 5.76 29.37 -12.09
C ASN A 245 5.19 29.30 -10.67
N LEU A 246 3.89 29.06 -10.58
CA LEU A 246 3.19 28.60 -9.39
C LEU A 246 2.59 27.23 -9.67
N SER A 247 2.98 26.23 -8.90
CA SER A 247 2.39 24.90 -8.96
C SER A 247 1.98 24.41 -7.58
N GLY A 248 1.14 23.38 -7.55
CA GLY A 248 0.62 22.86 -6.30
C GLY A 248 -0.05 21.52 -6.48
N ILE A 249 -0.25 20.83 -5.36
CA ILE A 249 -1.00 19.58 -5.33
C ILE A 249 -2.17 19.72 -4.36
N VAL A 250 -3.37 19.43 -4.83
CA VAL A 250 -4.61 19.45 -4.09
C VAL A 250 -4.90 18.07 -3.53
N ARG A 251 -5.13 17.97 -2.21
CA ARG A 251 -5.38 16.70 -1.52
C ARG A 251 -6.54 16.78 -0.53
N ASN A 252 -7.20 15.66 -0.28
CA ASN A 252 -8.11 15.51 0.85
C ASN A 252 -7.27 15.23 2.11
N PRO A 253 -7.32 16.08 3.15
CA PRO A 253 -6.51 15.89 4.35
C PRO A 253 -7.02 14.76 5.27
N LEU A 254 -8.23 14.24 5.04
CA LEU A 254 -8.92 13.26 5.89
C LEU A 254 -9.01 11.86 5.26
N GLU A 255 -8.49 11.70 4.04
CA GLU A 255 -8.41 10.41 3.36
C GLU A 255 -6.96 10.07 3.06
N THR A 256 -6.61 8.82 3.31
CA THR A 256 -5.28 8.28 3.03
C THR A 256 -5.29 7.38 1.80
N VAL A 257 -4.10 7.14 1.27
CA VAL A 257 -3.88 6.24 0.13
C VAL A 257 -3.43 4.85 0.60
N PRO A 258 -3.72 3.78 -0.15
CA PRO A 258 -3.35 2.41 0.21
C PRO A 258 -1.95 2.00 -0.28
N TYR A 259 -1.24 2.87 -1.02
CA TYR A 259 0.07 2.58 -1.59
C TYR A 259 1.21 3.21 -0.76
N PHE A 260 2.43 2.68 -0.94
CA PHE A 260 3.63 3.19 -0.27
C PHE A 260 3.84 4.68 -0.54
N TYR A 261 4.29 5.39 0.48
CA TYR A 261 4.70 6.79 0.40
C TYR A 261 5.94 7.03 1.25
N ILE A 262 6.77 7.98 0.84
CA ILE A 262 7.98 8.34 1.60
C ILE A 262 7.57 9.10 2.86
N ASN A 263 8.03 8.64 4.02
CA ASN A 263 7.76 9.28 5.29
C ASN A 263 8.27 10.74 5.32
N GLY A 264 7.51 11.64 5.93
CA GLY A 264 7.80 13.08 5.95
C GLY A 264 7.30 13.86 4.73
N THR A 265 6.74 13.19 3.72
CA THR A 265 5.98 13.82 2.63
C THR A 265 4.49 13.86 2.94
N ASN A 266 3.72 14.60 2.14
CA ASN A 266 2.25 14.59 2.19
C ASN A 266 1.61 13.56 1.23
N ASP A 267 2.39 12.58 0.77
CA ASP A 267 1.94 11.57 -0.21
C ASP A 267 1.05 10.49 0.39
N ASN A 268 0.91 10.49 1.72
CA ASN A 268 -0.06 9.68 2.41
C ASN A 268 -1.51 10.14 2.20
N LYS A 269 -1.72 11.41 1.84
CA LYS A 269 -3.05 12.01 1.66
C LYS A 269 -3.55 11.83 0.22
N LYS A 270 -4.83 11.54 0.07
CA LYS A 270 -5.45 11.27 -1.23
C LYS A 270 -5.51 12.54 -2.10
N PRO A 271 -5.01 12.52 -3.35
CA PRO A 271 -5.19 13.62 -4.29
C PRO A 271 -6.66 13.87 -4.66
N VAL A 272 -7.00 15.12 -5.00
CA VAL A 272 -8.34 15.51 -5.47
C VAL A 272 -8.29 15.70 -6.99
N ASN A 273 -9.21 15.05 -7.71
CA ASN A 273 -9.33 15.15 -9.17
C ASN A 273 -10.23 16.31 -9.59
N ASP A 274 -10.19 16.65 -10.88
CA ASP A 274 -11.15 17.55 -11.54
C ASP A 274 -11.24 18.92 -10.84
N ILE A 275 -10.11 19.36 -10.29
CA ILE A 275 -9.99 20.63 -9.58
C ILE A 275 -10.16 21.81 -10.53
N THR A 276 -10.66 22.92 -10.01
CA THR A 276 -10.55 24.24 -10.64
C THR A 276 -9.76 25.15 -9.71
N ALA A 277 -8.64 25.67 -10.19
CA ALA A 277 -7.83 26.64 -9.47
C ALA A 277 -7.94 28.00 -10.19
N SER A 278 -8.47 29.02 -9.51
CA SER A 278 -8.64 30.36 -10.05
C SER A 278 -7.74 31.34 -9.31
N LEU A 279 -6.94 32.09 -10.06
CA LEU A 279 -5.99 33.05 -9.52
C LEU A 279 -6.47 34.48 -9.75
N TYR A 280 -6.55 35.27 -8.69
CA TYR A 280 -6.97 36.67 -8.72
C TYR A 280 -5.83 37.59 -8.29
N GLN A 281 -5.76 38.77 -8.88
CA GLN A 281 -4.88 39.86 -8.45
C GLN A 281 -5.72 41.12 -8.30
N GLU A 282 -5.68 41.74 -7.12
CA GLU A 282 -6.49 42.93 -6.80
C GLU A 282 -7.99 42.77 -7.11
N GLY A 283 -8.53 41.57 -6.90
CA GLY A 283 -9.94 41.23 -7.16
C GLY A 283 -10.29 40.95 -8.63
N THR A 284 -9.31 41.00 -9.54
CA THR A 284 -9.50 40.66 -10.97
C THR A 284 -8.98 39.26 -11.25
N LEU A 285 -9.77 38.43 -11.95
CA LEU A 285 -9.35 37.10 -12.38
C LEU A 285 -8.19 37.24 -13.37
N VAL A 286 -7.07 36.59 -13.07
CA VAL A 286 -5.85 36.54 -13.89
C VAL A 286 -5.90 35.33 -14.80
N GLU A 287 -6.10 34.15 -14.22
CA GLU A 287 -6.10 32.88 -14.93
C GLU A 287 -6.89 31.82 -14.14
N THR A 288 -7.43 30.84 -14.87
CA THR A 288 -8.07 29.66 -14.29
C THR A 288 -7.40 28.42 -14.87
N TYR A 289 -6.97 27.52 -14.00
CA TYR A 289 -6.48 26.19 -14.33
C TYR A 289 -7.59 25.15 -14.06
N THR A 290 -7.73 24.19 -14.98
CA THR A 290 -8.63 23.04 -14.84
C THR A 290 -7.79 21.77 -14.79
N GLY A 291 -7.85 21.05 -13.67
CA GLY A 291 -7.12 19.81 -13.47
C GLY A 291 -7.72 18.64 -14.23
N ASP A 292 -6.94 17.57 -14.31
CA ASP A 292 -7.36 16.29 -14.90
C ASP A 292 -7.99 15.35 -13.86
N ASN A 293 -8.36 14.15 -14.32
CA ASN A 293 -8.89 13.07 -13.49
C ASN A 293 -7.90 11.93 -13.26
N LYS A 294 -6.59 12.20 -13.31
CA LYS A 294 -5.50 11.20 -13.27
C LYS A 294 -4.90 11.00 -11.88
N ASN A 295 -5.65 11.28 -10.82
CA ASN A 295 -5.29 11.00 -9.43
C ASN A 295 -3.99 11.70 -8.96
N ASN A 296 -3.71 12.90 -9.47
CA ASN A 296 -2.53 13.68 -9.11
C ASN A 296 -2.85 14.98 -8.37
N GLY A 297 -4.03 15.57 -8.59
CA GLY A 297 -4.44 16.85 -8.00
C GLY A 297 -3.52 18.02 -8.32
N PHE A 298 -2.71 17.93 -9.38
CA PHE A 298 -1.72 18.92 -9.74
C PHE A 298 -2.34 20.11 -10.47
N TYR A 299 -1.80 21.30 -10.23
CA TYR A 299 -2.07 22.48 -11.03
C TYR A 299 -0.80 23.28 -11.30
N LEU A 300 -0.80 24.04 -12.39
CA LEU A 300 0.31 24.90 -12.80
C LEU A 300 -0.19 26.21 -13.43
N PHE A 301 0.39 27.32 -13.00
CA PHE A 301 0.38 28.62 -13.66
C PHE A 301 1.83 28.96 -14.01
N ASP A 302 2.23 28.88 -15.28
CA ASP A 302 3.64 28.92 -15.69
C ASP A 302 4.11 30.26 -16.25
N SER A 303 3.30 31.32 -16.10
CA SER A 303 3.54 32.62 -16.73
C SER A 303 3.12 33.81 -15.84
N LEU A 304 3.36 33.74 -14.53
CA LEU A 304 2.94 34.78 -13.57
C LEU A 304 3.98 35.88 -13.37
N ALA A 305 3.56 37.14 -13.31
CA ALA A 305 4.42 38.22 -12.84
C ALA A 305 4.67 38.08 -11.32
N PRO A 306 5.83 38.55 -10.80
CA PRO A 306 6.01 38.68 -9.36
C PRO A 306 4.93 39.57 -8.74
N GLY A 307 4.37 39.15 -7.60
CA GLY A 307 3.23 39.83 -7.00
C GLY A 307 2.49 39.01 -5.95
N THR A 308 1.46 39.60 -5.37
CA THR A 308 0.54 38.92 -4.45
C THR A 308 -0.76 38.57 -5.16
N TYR A 309 -1.19 37.34 -5.00
CA TYR A 309 -2.37 36.77 -5.63
C TYR A 309 -3.28 36.12 -4.60
N THR A 310 -4.55 35.98 -4.94
CA THR A 310 -5.52 35.15 -4.21
C THR A 310 -5.80 33.92 -5.06
N LEU A 311 -5.46 32.75 -4.55
CA LEU A 311 -5.76 31.45 -5.13
C LEU A 311 -7.05 30.91 -4.51
N ILE A 312 -8.02 30.60 -5.34
CA ILE A 312 -9.24 29.88 -4.95
C ILE A 312 -9.21 28.52 -5.62
N VAL A 313 -9.30 27.45 -4.84
CA VAL A 313 -9.36 26.08 -5.37
C VAL A 313 -10.68 25.44 -4.98
N GLU A 314 -11.34 24.84 -5.94
CA GLU A 314 -12.61 24.15 -5.79
C GLU A 314 -12.59 22.80 -6.52
N ALA A 315 -13.43 21.88 -6.08
CA ALA A 315 -13.72 20.61 -6.72
C ALA A 315 -15.15 20.20 -6.36
N GLU A 316 -15.79 19.40 -7.23
CA GLU A 316 -17.09 18.79 -6.93
C GLU A 316 -17.01 18.00 -5.63
N ASP A 317 -18.02 18.11 -4.76
CA ASP A 317 -18.08 17.42 -3.47
C ASP A 317 -17.07 17.87 -2.41
N PHE A 318 -16.47 19.04 -2.58
CA PHE A 318 -15.56 19.65 -1.61
C PHE A 318 -15.95 21.09 -1.27
N TYR A 319 -15.64 21.51 -0.04
CA TYR A 319 -15.64 22.93 0.29
C TYR A 319 -14.47 23.64 -0.41
N PRO A 320 -14.69 24.78 -1.08
CA PRO A 320 -13.61 25.53 -1.70
C PRO A 320 -12.68 26.12 -0.64
N ASP A 321 -11.40 26.24 -0.99
CA ASP A 321 -10.39 26.88 -0.14
C ASP A 321 -9.83 28.13 -0.82
N THR A 322 -9.57 29.17 -0.03
CA THR A 322 -9.05 30.45 -0.50
C THR A 322 -7.78 30.80 0.23
N GLN A 323 -6.70 31.02 -0.52
CA GLN A 323 -5.38 31.28 0.03
C GLN A 323 -4.74 32.51 -0.63
N GLU A 324 -4.02 33.31 0.17
CA GLU A 324 -3.10 34.31 -0.38
C GLU A 324 -1.79 33.62 -0.77
N VAL A 325 -1.26 33.96 -1.95
CA VAL A 325 0.00 33.43 -2.49
C VAL A 325 0.87 34.58 -2.95
N VAL A 326 2.12 34.61 -2.47
CA VAL A 326 3.13 35.60 -2.88
C VAL A 326 4.09 34.95 -3.85
N ILE A 327 4.11 35.44 -5.09
CA ILE A 327 5.07 35.05 -6.12
C ILE A 327 6.28 35.95 -6.00
N GLY A 328 7.36 35.39 -5.44
CA GLY A 328 8.62 36.08 -5.19
C GLY A 328 9.61 36.02 -6.35
N ASP A 329 10.89 36.19 -6.04
CA ASP A 329 11.97 36.15 -7.04
C ASP A 329 12.29 34.74 -7.53
N ALA A 330 11.97 33.71 -6.74
CA ALA A 330 12.20 32.32 -7.11
C ALA A 330 11.31 31.93 -8.30
N PHE A 331 11.91 31.34 -9.34
CA PHE A 331 11.19 30.93 -10.55
C PHE A 331 10.10 29.89 -10.27
N TYR A 332 10.39 28.89 -9.44
CA TYR A 332 9.41 27.88 -9.02
C TYR A 332 8.85 28.23 -7.65
N ASN A 333 7.53 28.35 -7.55
CA ASN A 333 6.80 28.60 -6.31
C ASN A 333 5.78 27.46 -6.12
N HIS A 334 5.73 26.90 -4.91
CA HIS A 334 4.86 25.77 -4.59
C HIS A 334 3.78 26.16 -3.59
N ARG A 335 2.53 25.79 -3.86
CA ARG A 335 1.43 25.96 -2.92
C ARG A 335 0.48 24.76 -2.95
N ASP A 336 0.59 23.88 -1.96
CA ASP A 336 -0.35 22.76 -1.84
C ASP A 336 -1.65 23.22 -1.16
N VAL A 337 -2.77 22.61 -1.54
CA VAL A 337 -4.11 22.96 -1.04
C VAL A 337 -4.81 21.71 -0.49
N TYR A 338 -5.57 21.88 0.59
CA TYR A 338 -6.30 20.79 1.23
C TYR A 338 -7.79 21.07 1.19
N LEU A 339 -8.52 20.27 0.40
CA LEU A 339 -9.98 20.38 0.31
C LEU A 339 -10.64 19.33 1.18
N VAL A 340 -11.57 19.75 2.03
CA VAL A 340 -12.36 18.85 2.88
C VAL A 340 -13.65 18.50 2.16
N SER A 341 -13.95 17.20 2.09
CA SER A 341 -15.18 16.72 1.45
C SER A 341 -16.41 17.32 2.13
N SER A 342 -17.32 17.84 1.30
CA SER A 342 -18.62 18.38 1.70
C SER A 342 -19.74 17.33 1.67
N GLN A 343 -19.41 16.07 1.39
CA GLN A 343 -20.38 14.99 1.31
C GLN A 343 -20.83 14.55 2.72
N PRO A 344 -22.14 14.32 2.92
CA PRO A 344 -22.65 13.80 4.18
C PRO A 344 -22.12 12.38 4.48
N PRO A 345 -22.06 11.97 5.77
CA PRO A 345 -21.87 10.57 6.10
C PRO A 345 -23.01 9.72 5.54
N VAL A 346 -22.69 8.53 5.04
CA VAL A 346 -23.65 7.49 4.64
C VAL A 346 -23.28 6.18 5.34
N VAL A 347 -24.26 5.31 5.57
CA VAL A 347 -23.98 3.91 5.92
C VAL A 347 -23.56 3.19 4.65
N LEU A 348 -22.34 2.65 4.59
CA LEU A 348 -21.79 1.88 3.48
C LEU A 348 -22.30 0.43 3.46
N ALA A 349 -22.34 -0.21 4.63
CA ALA A 349 -22.74 -1.60 4.81
C ALA A 349 -23.20 -1.84 6.26
N SER A 350 -23.87 -2.98 6.48
CA SER A 350 -24.25 -3.45 7.80
C SER A 350 -24.13 -4.98 7.91
N THR A 351 -23.98 -5.46 9.13
CA THR A 351 -24.18 -6.84 9.54
C THR A 351 -25.14 -6.81 10.72
N PRO A 352 -26.33 -7.42 10.69
CA PRO A 352 -26.90 -8.15 9.56
C PRO A 352 -27.10 -7.28 8.32
N THR A 353 -27.23 -7.95 7.19
CA THR A 353 -27.62 -7.32 5.92
C THR A 353 -29.11 -6.99 5.91
N GLN A 354 -29.52 -6.07 5.02
CA GLN A 354 -30.93 -5.69 4.87
C GLN A 354 -31.80 -6.92 4.57
N ASP A 355 -32.86 -7.08 5.36
CA ASP A 355 -33.82 -8.19 5.31
C ASP A 355 -33.20 -9.58 5.55
N GLU A 356 -32.11 -9.65 6.31
CA GLU A 356 -31.47 -10.92 6.65
C GLU A 356 -32.44 -11.82 7.45
N PRO A 357 -32.70 -13.06 7.01
CA PRO A 357 -33.78 -13.88 7.57
C PRO A 357 -33.42 -14.66 8.83
N SER A 358 -32.13 -14.74 9.20
CA SER A 358 -31.66 -15.57 10.32
C SER A 358 -30.28 -15.12 10.83
N HIS A 359 -30.18 -13.88 11.28
CA HIS A 359 -28.97 -13.37 11.94
C HIS A 359 -28.80 -14.03 13.31
N PRO A 360 -27.65 -14.65 13.65
CA PRO A 360 -27.47 -15.26 14.97
C PRO A 360 -27.74 -14.26 16.10
N ALA A 361 -28.67 -14.58 17.00
CA ALA A 361 -29.19 -13.61 17.99
C ALA A 361 -28.12 -13.06 18.95
N TRP A 362 -27.01 -13.78 19.12
CA TRP A 362 -25.85 -13.42 19.94
C TRP A 362 -24.77 -12.63 19.17
N ASN A 363 -24.83 -12.61 17.84
CA ASN A 363 -23.89 -11.85 17.03
C ASN A 363 -24.25 -10.36 17.08
N PRO A 364 -23.24 -9.47 17.14
CA PRO A 364 -23.48 -8.03 17.19
C PRO A 364 -24.09 -7.50 15.88
N ILE A 365 -24.72 -6.34 15.98
CA ILE A 365 -25.05 -5.51 14.81
C ILE A 365 -23.86 -4.58 14.55
N ILE A 366 -23.31 -4.60 13.34
CA ILE A 366 -22.16 -3.80 12.91
C ILE A 366 -22.59 -2.87 11.78
N ILE A 367 -22.31 -1.57 11.91
CA ILE A 367 -22.62 -0.54 10.91
C ILE A 367 -21.31 0.12 10.46
N TYR A 368 -21.13 0.20 9.13
CA TYR A 368 -19.96 0.82 8.50
C TYR A 368 -20.36 2.17 7.89
N PHE A 369 -19.74 3.26 8.32
CA PHE A 369 -19.98 4.60 7.82
C PHE A 369 -18.91 5.06 6.83
N SER A 370 -19.27 5.92 5.87
CA SER A 370 -18.33 6.52 4.91
C SER A 370 -17.40 7.55 5.55
N HIS A 371 -17.80 8.10 6.69
CA HIS A 371 -17.10 9.17 7.40
C HIS A 371 -17.13 8.93 8.90
N GLU A 372 -16.25 9.62 9.61
CA GLU A 372 -16.18 9.60 11.07
C GLU A 372 -17.46 10.19 11.65
N MET A 373 -18.03 9.52 12.64
CA MET A 373 -19.32 9.88 13.23
C MET A 373 -19.16 10.58 14.58
N ASP A 374 -20.06 11.52 14.88
CA ASP A 374 -20.24 12.00 16.25
C ASP A 374 -20.96 10.91 17.06
N THR A 375 -20.19 10.20 17.88
CA THR A 375 -20.70 9.05 18.65
C THR A 375 -21.81 9.41 19.65
N ALA A 376 -21.87 10.67 20.12
CA ALA A 376 -22.95 11.13 20.98
C ALA A 376 -24.23 11.33 20.17
N SER A 377 -24.12 11.98 19.01
CA SER A 377 -25.24 12.17 18.09
C SER A 377 -25.82 10.84 17.61
N VAL A 378 -24.98 9.86 17.27
CA VAL A 378 -25.43 8.51 16.88
C VAL A 378 -26.20 7.85 18.02
N ARG A 379 -25.69 7.90 19.26
CA ARG A 379 -26.36 7.30 20.42
C ARG A 379 -27.72 7.94 20.70
N GLU A 380 -27.86 9.24 20.48
CA GLU A 380 -29.11 9.97 20.69
C GLU A 380 -30.17 9.71 19.61
N ASN A 381 -29.75 9.33 18.39
CA ASN A 381 -30.63 9.19 17.22
C ASN A 381 -30.77 7.73 16.73
N LEU A 382 -30.17 6.77 17.42
CA LEU A 382 -30.30 5.35 17.09
C LEU A 382 -31.40 4.68 17.92
N SER A 383 -32.25 3.91 17.27
CA SER A 383 -33.27 3.09 17.92
C SER A 383 -33.36 1.69 17.31
N LEU A 384 -33.76 0.71 18.13
CA LEU A 384 -34.07 -0.65 17.71
C LEU A 384 -35.52 -0.97 18.12
N ASP A 385 -36.28 -1.60 17.24
CA ASP A 385 -37.64 -2.09 17.51
C ASP A 385 -37.76 -3.58 17.15
N PRO A 386 -38.11 -4.50 18.08
CA PRO A 386 -38.31 -4.27 19.52
C PRO A 386 -37.10 -3.65 20.23
N ALA A 387 -37.36 -2.91 21.30
CA ALA A 387 -36.29 -2.24 22.07
C ALA A 387 -35.51 -3.25 22.91
N GLU A 388 -34.17 -3.15 22.84
CA GLU A 388 -33.21 -3.97 23.60
C GLU A 388 -32.13 -3.07 24.19
N ASP A 389 -31.53 -3.49 25.30
CA ASP A 389 -30.37 -2.80 25.87
C ASP A 389 -29.11 -3.17 25.07
N LEU A 390 -28.47 -2.15 24.46
CA LEU A 390 -27.31 -2.32 23.58
C LEU A 390 -26.04 -1.66 24.15
N ILE A 391 -24.93 -2.39 24.06
CA ILE A 391 -23.58 -1.90 24.35
C ILE A 391 -22.96 -1.38 23.04
N PHE A 392 -22.59 -0.10 23.04
CA PHE A 392 -21.98 0.57 21.89
C PHE A 392 -20.45 0.51 21.98
N SER A 393 -19.82 0.04 20.92
CA SER A 393 -18.36 0.09 20.74
C SER A 393 -18.01 0.62 19.34
N TRP A 394 -16.86 1.27 19.23
CA TRP A 394 -16.41 1.92 18.00
C TRP A 394 -14.97 1.53 17.68
N ASN A 395 -14.64 1.47 16.39
CA ASN A 395 -13.23 1.42 15.99
C ASN A 395 -12.53 2.76 16.26
N THR A 396 -11.20 2.78 16.18
CA THR A 396 -10.38 3.97 16.44
C THR A 396 -10.67 5.15 15.52
N GLU A 397 -11.16 4.87 14.31
CA GLU A 397 -11.50 5.91 13.31
C GLU A 397 -12.93 6.44 13.47
N LEU A 398 -13.74 5.90 14.40
CA LEU A 398 -15.15 6.27 14.59
C LEU A 398 -16.01 6.09 13.32
N ARG A 399 -15.67 5.09 12.49
CA ARG A 399 -16.37 4.75 11.23
C ARG A 399 -17.08 3.41 11.31
N ILE A 400 -16.77 2.58 12.30
CA ILE A 400 -17.39 1.27 12.50
C ILE A 400 -18.03 1.28 13.89
N LEU A 401 -19.35 1.14 13.92
CA LEU A 401 -20.14 0.97 15.14
C LEU A 401 -20.49 -0.51 15.31
N THR A 402 -20.22 -1.05 16.49
CA THR A 402 -20.63 -2.40 16.89
C THR A 402 -21.57 -2.29 18.09
N LEU A 403 -22.76 -2.88 17.95
CA LEU A 403 -23.83 -2.94 18.93
C LEU A 403 -23.98 -4.38 19.41
N GLN A 404 -23.66 -4.63 20.68
CA GLN A 404 -23.84 -5.94 21.32
C GLN A 404 -25.05 -5.89 22.26
N ALA A 405 -25.87 -6.95 22.30
CA ALA A 405 -26.93 -7.06 23.30
C ALA A 405 -26.33 -7.14 24.72
N ALA A 406 -26.89 -6.40 25.68
CA ALA A 406 -26.40 -6.37 27.05
C ALA A 406 -26.68 -7.69 27.81
N ASP A 407 -27.75 -8.40 27.44
CA ASP A 407 -28.16 -9.70 28.00
C ASP A 407 -27.62 -10.89 27.15
N ASP A 408 -26.41 -10.74 26.61
CA ASP A 408 -25.68 -11.71 25.75
C ASP A 408 -26.32 -12.00 24.37
N SER A 409 -27.65 -11.94 24.24
CA SER A 409 -28.37 -12.14 22.98
C SER A 409 -29.59 -11.25 22.83
N LEU A 410 -29.93 -10.90 21.59
CA LEU A 410 -31.26 -10.40 21.23
C LEU A 410 -32.32 -11.51 21.40
N ALA A 411 -33.60 -11.16 21.41
CA ALA A 411 -34.67 -12.16 21.38
C ALA A 411 -34.59 -13.03 20.13
N PHE A 412 -34.80 -14.33 20.27
CA PHE A 412 -34.76 -15.31 19.17
C PHE A 412 -35.99 -15.20 18.25
N GLU A 413 -35.84 -15.59 16.99
CA GLU A 413 -36.91 -15.60 15.97
C GLU A 413 -37.72 -14.30 15.89
N THR A 414 -37.06 -13.17 16.15
CA THR A 414 -37.70 -11.86 16.30
C THR A 414 -37.29 -10.95 15.15
N LEU A 415 -38.28 -10.31 14.53
CA LEU A 415 -38.05 -9.27 13.53
C LEU A 415 -37.63 -7.98 14.22
N TYR A 416 -36.43 -7.50 13.92
CA TYR A 416 -35.91 -6.22 14.38
C TYR A 416 -35.85 -5.19 13.25
N THR A 417 -36.13 -3.94 13.59
CA THR A 417 -35.90 -2.75 12.76
C THR A 417 -34.97 -1.81 13.52
N LEU A 418 -33.74 -1.66 13.04
CA LEU A 418 -32.81 -0.64 13.49
C LEU A 418 -33.00 0.63 12.66
N THR A 419 -33.10 1.78 13.31
CA THR A 419 -33.18 3.09 12.67
C THR A 419 -32.08 4.00 13.20
N ILE A 420 -31.35 4.64 12.30
CA ILE A 420 -30.42 5.73 12.60
C ILE A 420 -31.04 7.00 12.01
N GLY A 421 -31.50 7.91 12.85
CA GLY A 421 -32.21 9.10 12.41
C GLY A 421 -31.33 10.02 11.56
N GLY A 422 -31.91 10.66 10.54
CA GLY A 422 -31.19 11.52 9.60
C GLY A 422 -30.58 12.79 10.22
N ASN A 423 -31.01 13.18 11.42
CA ASN A 423 -30.36 14.23 12.21
C ASN A 423 -29.05 13.78 12.88
N THR A 424 -28.65 12.51 12.72
CA THR A 424 -27.37 11.99 13.20
C THR A 424 -26.23 12.72 12.52
N LEU A 425 -25.28 13.22 13.30
CA LEU A 425 -24.15 14.00 12.80
C LEU A 425 -22.91 13.14 12.58
N GLY A 426 -22.22 13.42 11.48
CA GLY A 426 -20.80 13.10 11.35
C GLY A 426 -19.94 14.03 12.23
N SER A 427 -18.68 13.68 12.45
CA SER A 427 -17.71 14.52 13.19
C SER A 427 -17.48 15.91 12.55
N ARG A 428 -17.93 16.10 11.31
CA ARG A 428 -17.86 17.35 10.55
C ARG A 428 -19.12 18.21 10.68
N GLY A 429 -20.12 17.79 11.46
CA GLY A 429 -21.38 18.50 11.64
C GLY A 429 -22.36 18.39 10.46
N LEU A 430 -22.13 17.44 9.55
CA LEU A 430 -23.08 17.11 8.47
C LEU A 430 -24.03 16.01 8.94
N ASN A 431 -25.31 16.18 8.62
CA ASN A 431 -26.36 15.19 8.86
C ASN A 431 -26.12 13.92 8.02
N LEU A 432 -26.55 12.77 8.55
CA LEU A 432 -26.55 11.47 7.88
C LEU A 432 -27.43 11.53 6.63
N ASP A 433 -26.89 11.06 5.52
CA ASP A 433 -27.65 10.77 4.32
C ASP A 433 -28.00 9.28 4.31
N GLY A 434 -29.14 8.96 4.95
CA GLY A 434 -29.58 7.57 5.13
C GLY A 434 -30.12 6.92 3.85
N ASN A 435 -30.56 7.71 2.87
CA ASN A 435 -31.13 7.22 1.60
C ASN A 435 -30.11 7.24 0.43
N ARG A 436 -28.94 7.87 0.64
CA ARG A 436 -27.82 8.04 -0.31
C ARG A 436 -28.16 8.89 -1.52
N ASP A 437 -28.95 9.94 -1.37
CA ASP A 437 -29.28 10.89 -2.44
C ASP A 437 -28.29 12.06 -2.58
N GLY A 438 -27.28 12.11 -1.71
CA GLY A 438 -26.26 13.15 -1.62
C GLY A 438 -26.62 14.29 -0.67
N ILE A 439 -27.79 14.24 -0.02
CA ILE A 439 -28.28 15.26 0.90
C ILE A 439 -28.45 14.65 2.30
N GLY A 440 -27.82 15.24 3.30
CA GLY A 440 -27.98 14.80 4.68
C GLY A 440 -29.34 15.22 5.26
N GLY A 441 -29.93 14.34 6.08
CA GLY A 441 -31.19 14.59 6.80
C GLY A 441 -32.16 13.42 6.79
N ASP A 442 -31.89 12.36 6.04
CA ASP A 442 -32.76 11.19 5.89
C ASP A 442 -32.33 10.03 6.79
N ASP A 443 -33.32 9.30 7.30
CA ASP A 443 -33.10 8.14 8.17
C ASP A 443 -32.48 6.97 7.40
N TYR A 444 -31.59 6.23 8.05
CA TYR A 444 -31.18 4.89 7.62
C TYR A 444 -31.97 3.84 8.39
N THR A 445 -32.57 2.88 7.69
CA THR A 445 -33.32 1.76 8.28
C THR A 445 -32.72 0.42 7.89
N LEU A 446 -32.57 -0.47 8.86
CA LEU A 446 -32.10 -1.85 8.69
C LEU A 446 -33.11 -2.82 9.31
N THR A 447 -33.61 -3.77 8.54
CA THR A 447 -34.49 -4.84 9.03
C THR A 447 -33.81 -6.20 8.98
N PHE A 448 -34.02 -7.05 9.99
CA PHE A 448 -33.49 -8.42 10.04
C PHE A 448 -34.28 -9.29 11.03
N ILE A 449 -34.19 -10.60 10.88
CA ILE A 449 -34.79 -11.58 11.78
C ILE A 449 -33.68 -12.36 12.48
N THR A 450 -33.77 -12.50 13.80
CA THR A 450 -32.82 -13.28 14.58
C THR A 450 -33.05 -14.79 14.43
N SER A 451 -31.99 -15.57 14.59
CA SER A 451 -32.03 -17.03 14.53
C SER A 451 -32.88 -17.63 15.66
N ALA A 452 -33.22 -18.92 15.51
CA ALA A 452 -33.74 -19.70 16.62
C ALA A 452 -32.71 -19.82 17.75
N GLN A 453 -33.20 -20.11 18.96
CA GLN A 453 -32.36 -20.44 20.10
C GLN A 453 -31.56 -21.69 19.81
N ASP A 454 -30.26 -21.66 20.15
CA ASP A 454 -29.45 -22.87 20.14
C ASP A 454 -29.88 -23.78 21.30
N ILE A 455 -30.32 -24.98 20.96
CA ILE A 455 -30.72 -26.04 21.90
C ILE A 455 -29.89 -27.32 21.69
N THR A 456 -28.91 -27.28 20.79
CA THR A 456 -28.06 -28.42 20.48
C THR A 456 -26.87 -28.41 21.43
N PRO A 457 -26.66 -29.48 22.23
CA PRO A 457 -25.49 -29.55 23.08
C PRO A 457 -24.21 -29.85 22.29
N PRO A 458 -23.04 -29.52 22.85
CA PRO A 458 -21.78 -29.73 22.16
C PRO A 458 -21.52 -31.21 21.95
N SER A 459 -20.80 -31.53 20.90
CA SER A 459 -20.51 -32.90 20.55
C SER A 459 -19.09 -33.06 19.98
N ILE A 460 -18.55 -34.28 20.13
CA ILE A 460 -17.23 -34.64 19.59
C ILE A 460 -17.42 -35.82 18.62
N SER A 461 -16.93 -35.67 17.39
CA SER A 461 -16.82 -36.75 16.42
C SER A 461 -15.59 -37.63 16.70
N SER A 462 -15.61 -38.90 16.27
CA SER A 462 -14.44 -39.78 16.39
C SER A 462 -13.22 -39.30 15.60
N ASP A 463 -13.43 -38.53 14.53
CA ASP A 463 -12.35 -37.96 13.71
C ASP A 463 -11.75 -36.68 14.32
N ASP A 464 -12.48 -36.07 15.26
CA ASP A 464 -12.13 -34.83 15.95
C ASP A 464 -11.44 -35.08 17.30
N MET A 465 -10.81 -36.25 17.45
CA MET A 465 -10.10 -36.63 18.65
C MET A 465 -8.75 -37.27 18.34
N TYR A 466 -7.76 -36.93 19.16
CA TYR A 466 -6.49 -37.63 19.23
C TYR A 466 -6.15 -38.00 20.69
N PRO A 467 -5.69 -39.23 20.98
CA PRO A 467 -5.71 -40.40 20.10
C PRO A 467 -7.12 -40.81 19.67
N ARG A 468 -7.25 -41.40 18.49
CA ARG A 468 -8.53 -41.92 17.99
C ARG A 468 -9.09 -43.01 18.92
N ILE A 469 -10.41 -43.21 18.88
CA ILE A 469 -11.09 -44.24 19.69
C ILE A 469 -10.48 -45.62 19.39
N SER A 470 -10.01 -46.29 20.45
CA SER A 470 -9.35 -47.59 20.42
C SER A 470 -8.05 -47.62 19.61
N ALA A 471 -7.39 -46.47 19.42
CA ALA A 471 -6.06 -46.45 18.83
C ALA A 471 -5.07 -47.25 19.69
N GLU A 472 -4.14 -47.92 19.03
CA GLU A 472 -3.09 -48.72 19.64
C GLU A 472 -1.72 -48.14 19.25
N ASN A 473 -0.69 -48.52 20.01
CA ASN A 473 0.68 -48.07 19.79
C ASN A 473 0.85 -46.55 19.86
N ILE A 474 0.14 -45.92 20.80
CA ILE A 474 0.26 -44.48 21.11
C ILE A 474 1.51 -44.23 21.96
N GLU A 475 2.21 -43.13 21.68
CA GLU A 475 3.37 -42.68 22.45
C GLU A 475 3.04 -42.41 23.94
N THR A 476 4.04 -42.53 24.81
CA THR A 476 3.85 -42.38 26.25
C THR A 476 3.79 -40.92 26.71
N ASP A 477 4.21 -39.98 25.87
CA ASP A 477 4.19 -38.52 26.08
C ASP A 477 3.07 -37.82 25.29
N VAL A 478 2.02 -38.56 24.94
CA VAL A 478 0.89 -38.09 24.14
C VAL A 478 0.13 -36.92 24.79
N VAL A 479 -0.27 -35.95 23.96
CA VAL A 479 -1.29 -34.94 24.30
C VAL A 479 -2.63 -35.38 23.73
N ILE A 480 -3.63 -35.52 24.60
CA ILE A 480 -4.98 -35.87 24.17
C ILE A 480 -5.69 -34.59 23.72
N ASN A 481 -6.27 -34.58 22.51
CA ASN A 481 -7.03 -33.45 21.96
C ASN A 481 -8.49 -33.86 21.72
N LEU A 482 -9.43 -33.04 22.17
CA LEU A 482 -10.86 -33.16 21.96
C LEU A 482 -11.35 -31.90 21.23
N VAL A 483 -11.84 -32.03 20.00
CA VAL A 483 -12.37 -30.92 19.21
C VAL A 483 -13.90 -30.98 19.18
N PHE A 484 -14.54 -29.96 19.75
CA PHE A 484 -15.99 -29.82 19.81
C PHE A 484 -16.51 -29.19 18.52
N ASP A 485 -17.72 -29.53 18.09
CA ASP A 485 -18.39 -28.94 16.93
C ASP A 485 -18.81 -27.47 17.13
N GLU A 486 -18.78 -26.98 18.37
CA GLU A 486 -19.10 -25.60 18.73
C GLU A 486 -18.18 -25.04 19.84
N ILE A 487 -18.42 -23.79 20.25
CA ILE A 487 -17.67 -23.12 21.30
C ILE A 487 -18.24 -23.52 22.67
N LEU A 488 -17.37 -24.07 23.52
CA LEU A 488 -17.67 -24.36 24.91
C LEU A 488 -17.54 -23.10 25.76
N ALA A 489 -18.38 -22.99 26.78
CA ALA A 489 -18.14 -22.06 27.86
C ALA A 489 -16.95 -22.56 28.71
N ASP A 490 -16.06 -21.65 29.11
CA ASP A 490 -14.87 -21.98 29.90
C ASP A 490 -15.20 -22.62 31.26
N GLU A 491 -16.40 -22.34 31.76
CA GLU A 491 -16.93 -22.96 32.97
C GLU A 491 -17.06 -24.49 32.79
N ASN A 492 -16.50 -25.24 33.73
CA ASN A 492 -16.39 -26.71 33.75
C ASN A 492 -15.34 -27.32 32.82
N ILE A 493 -14.52 -26.53 32.11
CA ILE A 493 -13.31 -27.05 31.47
C ILE A 493 -12.21 -27.22 32.54
N ASP A 494 -12.35 -28.27 33.34
CA ASP A 494 -11.50 -28.55 34.49
C ASP A 494 -11.28 -30.05 34.73
N THR A 495 -10.42 -30.37 35.71
CA THR A 495 -10.07 -31.76 36.06
C THR A 495 -11.20 -32.51 36.78
N ASN A 496 -12.32 -31.86 37.13
CA ASN A 496 -13.49 -32.55 37.66
C ASN A 496 -14.33 -33.17 36.55
N HIS A 497 -14.39 -32.51 35.40
CA HIS A 497 -15.21 -32.90 34.26
C HIS A 497 -14.44 -33.61 33.16
N LEU A 498 -13.13 -33.39 33.08
CA LEU A 498 -12.22 -34.04 32.14
C LEU A 498 -11.14 -34.80 32.92
N LYS A 499 -11.03 -36.12 32.71
CA LYS A 499 -10.03 -36.95 33.40
C LYS A 499 -9.38 -37.96 32.48
N LEU A 500 -8.10 -38.25 32.71
CA LEU A 500 -7.41 -39.38 32.10
C LEU A 500 -7.22 -40.49 33.13
N GLN A 501 -7.61 -41.71 32.80
CA GLN A 501 -7.43 -42.89 33.67
C GLN A 501 -6.50 -43.90 33.02
N ASN A 502 -5.50 -44.38 33.76
CA ASN A 502 -4.87 -45.66 33.46
C ASN A 502 -5.86 -46.77 33.85
N TYR A 503 -6.46 -47.40 32.85
CA TYR A 503 -7.44 -48.44 33.03
C TYR A 503 -6.83 -49.78 33.48
N THR A 504 -5.56 -50.03 33.12
CA THR A 504 -4.83 -51.25 33.54
C THR A 504 -4.63 -51.26 35.06
N ASP A 505 -4.23 -50.12 35.62
CA ASP A 505 -3.86 -49.99 37.05
C ASP A 505 -4.96 -49.31 37.90
N ASN A 506 -6.05 -48.90 37.25
CA ASN A 506 -7.22 -48.24 37.84
C ASN A 506 -6.90 -46.95 38.64
N TYR A 507 -5.96 -46.14 38.14
CA TYR A 507 -5.56 -44.85 38.74
C TYR A 507 -5.78 -43.69 37.76
N PHE A 508 -6.10 -42.50 38.27
CA PHE A 508 -6.27 -41.29 37.44
C PHE A 508 -4.92 -40.58 37.26
N VAL A 509 -4.61 -40.24 36.02
CA VAL A 509 -3.41 -39.49 35.65
C VAL A 509 -3.67 -38.01 35.88
N GLU A 510 -2.71 -37.34 36.50
CA GLU A 510 -2.70 -35.88 36.59
C GLU A 510 -2.43 -35.27 35.22
N VAL A 511 -3.27 -34.33 34.81
CA VAL A 511 -3.22 -33.68 33.50
C VAL A 511 -3.36 -32.17 33.66
N ASP A 512 -2.66 -31.43 32.82
CA ASP A 512 -2.95 -30.02 32.56
C ASP A 512 -3.99 -29.93 31.43
N ILE A 513 -4.94 -29.01 31.59
CA ILE A 513 -6.01 -28.78 30.61
C ILE A 513 -5.79 -27.43 29.94
N ILE A 514 -5.79 -27.44 28.60
CA ILE A 514 -5.65 -26.25 27.76
C ILE A 514 -6.91 -26.15 26.90
N HIS A 515 -7.49 -24.96 26.83
CA HIS A 515 -8.67 -24.69 26.01
C HIS A 515 -8.40 -23.55 25.05
N ASP A 516 -8.79 -23.78 23.80
CA ASP A 516 -8.66 -22.84 22.71
C ASP A 516 -9.91 -22.79 21.86
N ILE A 517 -10.14 -21.64 21.23
CA ILE A 517 -11.19 -21.46 20.23
C ILE A 517 -10.52 -21.33 18.87
N ILE A 518 -10.82 -22.25 17.95
CA ILE A 518 -10.32 -22.26 16.57
C ILE A 518 -11.53 -22.15 15.63
N GLY A 519 -11.71 -20.98 15.00
CA GLY A 519 -12.93 -20.68 14.27
C GLY A 519 -14.13 -20.67 15.22
N ASN A 520 -15.17 -21.45 14.89
CA ASN A 520 -16.37 -21.60 15.74
C ASN A 520 -16.34 -22.88 16.59
N ARG A 521 -15.17 -23.45 16.87
CA ARG A 521 -15.00 -24.73 17.54
C ARG A 521 -14.08 -24.60 18.75
N SER A 522 -14.38 -25.29 19.83
CA SER A 522 -13.46 -25.45 20.97
C SER A 522 -12.53 -26.64 20.79
N VAL A 523 -11.25 -26.44 21.11
CA VAL A 523 -10.24 -27.49 21.23
C VAL A 523 -9.83 -27.58 22.69
N VAL A 524 -10.03 -28.74 23.31
CA VAL A 524 -9.61 -29.00 24.68
C VAL A 524 -8.52 -30.08 24.68
N SER A 525 -7.34 -29.71 25.15
CA SER A 525 -6.17 -30.58 25.24
C SER A 525 -5.93 -31.02 26.68
N LEU A 526 -5.71 -32.32 26.91
CA LEU A 526 -5.25 -32.87 28.18
C LEU A 526 -3.81 -33.33 28.00
N ALA A 527 -2.87 -32.67 28.68
CA ALA A 527 -1.45 -33.01 28.68
C ALA A 527 -1.10 -33.73 29.99
N PRO A 528 -0.74 -35.02 29.98
CA PRO A 528 -0.26 -35.72 31.18
C PRO A 528 0.94 -35.01 31.79
N VAL A 529 0.98 -34.85 33.12
CA VAL A 529 2.13 -34.21 33.79
C VAL A 529 3.37 -35.13 33.81
N ASN A 530 3.17 -36.45 33.66
CA ASN A 530 4.22 -37.45 33.58
C ASN A 530 3.98 -38.40 32.40
N GLU A 531 5.04 -39.03 31.90
CA GLU A 531 4.92 -40.10 30.89
C GLU A 531 3.98 -41.21 31.34
N LEU A 532 3.16 -41.67 30.41
CA LEU A 532 2.24 -42.77 30.58
C LEU A 532 2.99 -44.11 30.60
N ASN A 533 2.41 -45.11 31.26
CA ASN A 533 2.95 -46.46 31.30
C ASN A 533 2.90 -47.07 29.88
N PRO A 534 3.97 -47.72 29.41
CA PRO A 534 3.95 -48.44 28.14
C PRO A 534 2.98 -49.63 28.20
N LEU A 535 2.51 -50.09 27.03
CA LEU A 535 1.63 -51.24 26.85
C LEU A 535 0.38 -51.24 27.76
N SER A 536 -0.14 -50.04 28.07
CA SER A 536 -1.22 -49.84 29.04
C SER A 536 -2.44 -49.22 28.39
N ILE A 537 -3.62 -49.57 28.89
CA ILE A 537 -4.89 -49.04 28.38
C ILE A 537 -5.23 -47.77 29.14
N TYR A 538 -5.53 -46.70 28.42
CA TYR A 538 -5.98 -45.44 28.97
C TYR A 538 -7.40 -45.10 28.54
N ARG A 539 -8.11 -44.33 29.38
CA ARG A 539 -9.44 -43.81 29.10
C ARG A 539 -9.54 -42.32 29.41
N THR A 540 -9.90 -41.54 28.42
CA THR A 540 -10.27 -40.13 28.59
C THR A 540 -11.75 -40.04 28.90
N TYR A 541 -12.08 -39.52 30.08
CA TYR A 541 -13.43 -39.32 30.59
C TYR A 541 -13.90 -37.90 30.37
N VAL A 542 -15.12 -37.79 29.85
CA VAL A 542 -15.90 -36.55 29.80
C VAL A 542 -17.15 -36.80 30.63
N TYR A 543 -17.22 -36.21 31.83
CA TYR A 543 -18.29 -36.49 32.79
C TYR A 543 -19.62 -35.87 32.36
N GLN A 544 -20.71 -36.58 32.68
CA GLN A 544 -22.08 -36.12 32.44
C GLN A 544 -22.32 -34.74 33.04
N GLY A 545 -22.99 -33.86 32.27
CA GLY A 545 -23.40 -32.54 32.75
C GLY A 545 -22.24 -31.61 33.08
N GLY A 546 -21.03 -31.93 32.58
CA GLY A 546 -19.84 -31.12 32.80
C GLY A 546 -19.76 -29.96 31.82
N LEU A 547 -19.35 -30.25 30.58
CA LEU A 547 -19.13 -29.19 29.60
C LEU A 547 -20.46 -28.70 29.02
N LYS A 548 -20.52 -27.43 28.65
CA LYS A 548 -21.66 -26.82 27.95
C LYS A 548 -21.16 -25.81 26.92
N ASP A 549 -22.01 -25.49 25.97
CA ASP A 549 -21.79 -24.38 25.04
C ASP A 549 -21.97 -23.02 25.75
N LEU A 550 -21.80 -21.93 24.99
CA LEU A 550 -22.06 -20.57 25.46
C LEU A 550 -23.54 -20.30 25.81
N PHE A 551 -24.46 -21.18 25.41
CA PHE A 551 -25.91 -21.03 25.59
C PHE A 551 -26.47 -21.87 26.75
N GLY A 552 -25.62 -22.61 27.45
CA GLY A 552 -26.02 -23.42 28.60
C GLY A 552 -26.47 -24.85 28.26
N ASN A 553 -26.32 -25.29 27.01
CA ASN A 553 -26.63 -26.64 26.58
C ASN A 553 -25.53 -27.59 27.05
N TYR A 554 -25.83 -28.39 28.08
CA TYR A 554 -24.88 -29.35 28.64
C TYR A 554 -24.66 -30.57 27.73
N MET A 555 -23.39 -30.90 27.52
CA MET A 555 -22.96 -32.12 26.85
C MET A 555 -23.47 -33.38 27.54
N TYR A 556 -24.14 -34.21 26.74
CA TYR A 556 -24.54 -35.60 27.00
C TYR A 556 -25.29 -35.89 28.32
N ASP A 557 -26.30 -36.75 28.22
CA ASP A 557 -27.04 -37.30 29.37
C ASP A 557 -26.27 -38.37 30.17
N ARG A 558 -24.98 -38.59 29.88
CA ARG A 558 -24.13 -39.60 30.50
C ARG A 558 -22.65 -39.35 30.28
N THR A 559 -21.82 -39.85 31.19
CA THR A 559 -20.36 -39.81 31.09
C THR A 559 -19.88 -40.60 29.87
N ARG A 560 -18.98 -40.01 29.08
CA ARG A 560 -18.28 -40.65 27.97
C ARG A 560 -16.88 -41.05 28.38
N ALA A 561 -16.39 -42.15 27.82
CA ALA A 561 -15.03 -42.64 28.04
C ALA A 561 -14.45 -43.12 26.71
N TYR A 562 -13.33 -42.54 26.30
CA TYR A 562 -12.65 -42.85 25.05
C TYR A 562 -11.35 -43.58 25.34
N ARG A 563 -11.20 -44.79 24.79
CA ARG A 563 -10.06 -45.66 25.06
C ARG A 563 -8.92 -45.44 24.05
N PHE A 564 -7.68 -45.53 24.50
CA PHE A 564 -6.51 -45.82 23.65
C PHE A 564 -5.52 -46.73 24.38
N THR A 565 -4.52 -47.25 23.67
CA THR A 565 -3.48 -48.13 24.23
C THR A 565 -2.09 -47.63 23.86
N THR A 566 -1.23 -47.44 24.86
CA THR A 566 0.16 -47.00 24.63
C THR A 566 1.02 -48.11 24.02
N GLY A 567 2.06 -47.71 23.29
CA GLY A 567 3.02 -48.61 22.65
C GLY A 567 4.10 -49.12 23.59
N TYR A 568 5.16 -49.67 22.99
CA TYR A 568 6.35 -50.11 23.71
C TYR A 568 7.12 -48.93 24.29
N ALA A 569 7.85 -49.17 25.39
CA ALA A 569 8.83 -48.21 25.86
C ALA A 569 9.94 -48.03 24.81
N TYR A 570 10.34 -46.79 24.56
CA TYR A 570 11.49 -46.48 23.73
C TYR A 570 12.78 -46.82 24.49
N THR A 571 13.71 -47.53 23.84
CA THR A 571 15.03 -47.85 24.40
C THR A 571 15.89 -46.59 24.58
N SER A 572 15.69 -45.59 23.71
CA SER A 572 16.30 -44.27 23.75
C SER A 572 15.35 -43.24 23.10
N LYS A 573 15.38 -41.99 23.60
CA LYS A 573 14.73 -40.83 22.97
C LYS A 573 15.82 -39.83 22.60
N GLU A 574 15.91 -39.45 21.34
CA GLU A 574 16.82 -38.39 20.88
C GLU A 574 16.02 -37.11 20.60
N THR A 575 16.37 -36.02 21.29
CA THR A 575 15.75 -34.71 21.08
C THR A 575 16.43 -33.99 19.92
N VAL A 576 15.68 -33.74 18.84
CA VAL A 576 16.13 -32.97 17.66
C VAL A 576 16.30 -31.48 18.00
N ASP A 577 15.34 -30.94 18.73
CA ASP A 577 15.37 -29.59 19.27
C ASP A 577 14.38 -29.47 20.43
N ASN A 578 14.77 -28.78 21.50
CA ASN A 578 13.88 -28.51 22.63
C ASN A 578 13.29 -27.09 22.58
N PHE A 579 13.67 -26.29 21.57
CA PHE A 579 13.23 -24.90 21.39
C PHE A 579 13.57 -23.99 22.56
N GLU A 580 14.56 -24.33 23.39
CA GLU A 580 14.96 -23.49 24.52
C GLU A 580 16.08 -22.52 24.14
N VAL A 581 16.95 -22.92 23.21
CA VAL A 581 18.15 -22.19 22.83
C VAL A 581 18.37 -22.22 21.32
N ASN A 582 18.96 -21.14 20.79
CA ASN A 582 19.40 -21.04 19.40
C ASN A 582 18.28 -21.30 18.37
N PHE A 583 17.11 -20.66 18.54
CA PHE A 583 15.97 -20.81 17.63
C PHE A 583 16.25 -20.32 16.19
N THR A 584 17.27 -19.46 16.00
CA THR A 584 17.69 -18.90 14.70
C THR A 584 18.12 -19.94 13.65
N LYS A 585 18.27 -21.21 14.01
CA LYS A 585 18.50 -22.33 13.07
C LYS A 585 17.24 -22.79 12.34
N TRP A 586 16.05 -22.35 12.77
CA TRP A 586 14.80 -22.55 12.06
C TRP A 586 14.58 -21.43 11.05
N HIS A 587 14.23 -21.83 9.83
CA HIS A 587 13.96 -20.92 8.74
C HIS A 587 12.46 -20.83 8.50
N GLU A 588 12.04 -19.69 7.95
CA GLU A 588 10.65 -19.48 7.57
C GLU A 588 10.16 -20.54 6.58
N PRO A 589 8.88 -20.95 6.61
CA PRO A 589 8.38 -22.03 5.76
C PRO A 589 8.63 -21.84 4.26
N LYS A 590 8.69 -20.58 3.77
CA LYS A 590 9.00 -20.24 2.37
C LYS A 590 10.47 -20.47 1.98
N TYR A 591 11.37 -20.70 2.93
CA TYR A 591 12.76 -21.06 2.66
C TYR A 591 12.88 -22.42 1.95
N SER A 592 12.00 -23.36 2.29
CA SER A 592 11.92 -24.65 1.60
C SER A 592 11.27 -24.46 0.22
N GLY A 593 12.01 -24.73 -0.85
CA GLY A 593 11.49 -24.74 -2.23
C GLY A 593 10.44 -25.82 -2.52
N SER A 594 10.12 -26.69 -1.54
CA SER A 594 9.00 -27.65 -1.61
C SER A 594 7.71 -27.14 -0.97
N THR A 595 7.74 -25.98 -0.30
CA THR A 595 6.53 -25.37 0.25
C THR A 595 5.67 -24.81 -0.89
N VAL A 596 4.40 -25.23 -0.99
CA VAL A 596 3.48 -24.83 -2.06
C VAL A 596 2.09 -24.52 -1.51
N GLY A 597 1.36 -23.66 -2.22
CA GLY A 597 -0.02 -23.28 -1.89
C GLY A 597 -0.13 -22.38 -0.67
N LEU A 598 0.91 -21.60 -0.33
CA LEU A 598 0.98 -20.81 0.90
C LEU A 598 0.92 -19.30 0.62
N VAL A 599 -0.04 -18.60 1.22
CA VAL A 599 -0.15 -17.13 1.23
C VAL A 599 0.92 -16.54 2.15
N THR A 600 0.89 -16.94 3.43
CA THR A 600 1.86 -16.53 4.45
C THR A 600 2.28 -17.71 5.33
N GLY A 601 3.48 -17.64 5.91
CA GLY A 601 4.03 -18.66 6.80
C GLY A 601 5.16 -18.07 7.62
N ALA A 602 5.07 -18.25 8.94
CA ALA A 602 6.03 -17.77 9.92
C ALA A 602 6.34 -18.84 10.97
N VAL A 603 7.61 -18.94 11.41
CA VAL A 603 8.01 -19.67 12.62
C VAL A 603 8.55 -18.73 13.67
N GLU A 604 8.03 -18.83 14.89
CA GLU A 604 8.47 -18.02 16.02
C GLU A 604 8.66 -18.87 17.28
N GLN A 605 9.54 -18.42 18.17
CA GLN A 605 9.67 -18.98 19.49
C GLN A 605 8.64 -18.31 20.40
N THR A 606 7.86 -19.10 21.14
CA THR A 606 6.78 -18.59 21.98
C THR A 606 6.83 -19.21 23.39
N THR A 607 6.30 -18.47 24.36
CA THR A 607 6.00 -18.96 25.71
C THR A 607 4.50 -19.08 25.94
N GLU A 608 3.66 -18.79 24.92
CA GLU A 608 2.19 -18.79 25.03
C GLU A 608 1.65 -20.15 25.45
N LYS A 609 2.21 -21.23 24.88
CA LYS A 609 1.85 -22.62 25.20
C LYS A 609 3.09 -23.50 25.18
N VAL A 610 3.30 -24.24 26.26
CA VAL A 610 4.43 -25.16 26.43
C VAL A 610 3.91 -26.49 26.97
N LEU A 611 4.62 -27.59 26.67
CA LEU A 611 4.24 -28.92 27.15
C LEU A 611 4.88 -29.21 28.52
N PRO A 612 4.08 -29.33 29.59
CA PRO A 612 4.59 -29.54 30.95
C PRO A 612 5.40 -30.84 31.08
N ILE A 613 4.96 -31.91 30.40
CA ILE A 613 5.61 -33.22 30.41
C ILE A 613 7.08 -33.20 29.95
N LEU A 614 7.45 -32.22 29.12
CA LEU A 614 8.81 -32.07 28.59
C LEU A 614 9.67 -31.11 29.42
N ASN A 615 9.11 -30.52 30.50
CA ASN A 615 9.71 -29.43 31.26
C ASN A 615 10.16 -28.25 30.37
N SER A 616 9.45 -28.01 29.27
CA SER A 616 9.73 -26.92 28.35
C SER A 616 9.29 -25.58 28.93
N THR A 617 10.11 -24.54 28.74
CA THR A 617 9.76 -23.15 29.02
C THR A 617 9.40 -22.37 27.75
N GLN A 618 9.71 -22.93 26.58
CA GLN A 618 9.42 -22.35 25.27
C GLN A 618 8.91 -23.42 24.29
N ALA A 619 8.25 -22.97 23.23
CA ALA A 619 7.78 -23.79 22.12
C ALA A 619 8.01 -23.10 20.77
N MET A 620 7.96 -23.87 19.69
CA MET A 620 7.87 -23.34 18.34
C MET A 620 6.41 -23.13 17.96
N LYS A 621 6.06 -21.91 17.53
CA LYS A 621 4.77 -21.59 16.92
C LYS A 621 4.94 -21.42 15.43
N LEU A 622 4.09 -22.12 14.68
CA LEU A 622 4.00 -22.03 13.22
C LEU A 622 2.67 -21.35 12.87
N SER A 623 2.72 -20.15 12.32
CA SER A 623 1.56 -19.41 11.84
C SER A 623 1.55 -19.43 10.32
N TYR A 624 0.43 -19.80 9.71
CA TYR A 624 0.37 -19.99 8.26
C TYR A 624 -1.03 -19.78 7.70
N GLU A 625 -1.09 -19.43 6.41
CA GLU A 625 -2.32 -19.31 5.64
C GLU A 625 -2.12 -19.98 4.29
N PHE A 626 -2.96 -20.97 3.98
CA PHE A 626 -2.96 -21.62 2.69
C PHE A 626 -3.83 -20.84 1.70
N ASP A 627 -3.39 -20.78 0.44
CA ASP A 627 -4.19 -20.29 -0.67
C ASP A 627 -5.23 -21.35 -1.03
N GLU A 628 -6.47 -21.15 -0.64
CA GLU A 628 -7.57 -22.11 -0.87
C GLU A 628 -7.81 -22.42 -2.36
N THR A 629 -7.29 -21.57 -3.26
CA THR A 629 -7.40 -21.77 -4.71
C THR A 629 -6.26 -22.59 -5.32
N ALA A 630 -5.21 -22.90 -4.55
CA ALA A 630 -4.04 -23.62 -5.04
C ALA A 630 -4.33 -25.11 -5.30
N ASP A 631 -3.71 -25.65 -6.35
CA ASP A 631 -3.83 -27.07 -6.73
C ASP A 631 -3.25 -28.05 -5.70
N ALA A 632 -2.40 -27.57 -4.79
CA ALA A 632 -1.80 -28.36 -3.71
C ALA A 632 -1.36 -27.49 -2.53
N HIS A 633 -1.46 -28.06 -1.33
CA HIS A 633 -1.05 -27.43 -0.07
C HIS A 633 0.01 -28.29 0.62
N LEU A 634 1.23 -27.75 0.73
CA LEU A 634 2.31 -28.39 1.48
C LEU A 634 3.13 -27.33 2.19
N LEU A 635 3.20 -27.44 3.51
CA LEU A 635 4.07 -26.62 4.34
C LEU A 635 5.24 -27.48 4.84
N ARG A 636 6.47 -26.97 4.69
CA ARG A 636 7.66 -27.56 5.33
C ARG A 636 8.36 -26.54 6.21
N ALA A 637 8.44 -26.83 7.50
CA ALA A 637 9.38 -26.15 8.40
C ALA A 637 10.79 -26.69 8.13
N TYR A 638 11.75 -25.79 7.97
CA TYR A 638 13.14 -26.15 7.68
C TYR A 638 14.03 -25.75 8.85
N GLN A 639 14.84 -26.68 9.33
CA GLN A 639 15.91 -26.43 10.28
C GLN A 639 17.25 -26.70 9.59
N ASP A 640 18.28 -25.95 9.95
CA ASP A 640 19.64 -26.24 9.49
C ASP A 640 20.02 -27.70 9.76
N PRO A 641 20.72 -28.38 8.84
CA PRO A 641 21.01 -29.81 8.94
C PRO A 641 21.71 -30.21 10.24
N GLN A 642 21.19 -31.23 10.90
CA GLN A 642 21.83 -31.90 12.04
C GLN A 642 22.17 -33.37 11.69
N SER A 643 23.25 -33.90 12.26
CA SER A 643 23.61 -35.31 12.09
C SER A 643 22.97 -36.16 13.18
N PHE A 644 21.99 -36.98 12.81
CA PHE A 644 21.38 -37.98 13.70
C PHE A 644 21.90 -39.38 13.36
N THR A 645 22.03 -40.23 14.38
CA THR A 645 22.32 -41.65 14.18
C THR A 645 21.12 -42.43 14.70
N PHE A 646 20.22 -42.83 13.79
CA PHE A 646 19.10 -43.69 14.18
C PHE A 646 19.63 -45.12 14.41
N ASP A 647 19.25 -45.76 15.51
CA ASP A 647 19.44 -47.21 15.67
C ASP A 647 18.60 -47.95 14.61
N ASN A 648 19.23 -48.91 13.92
CA ASN A 648 18.56 -49.78 12.93
C ASN A 648 17.64 -50.81 13.58
#